data_AF-A0A5J5B1R7-F1
#
_entry.id   AF-A0A5J5B1R7-F1
#
_cell.length_a   1.000
_cell.length_b   1.000
_cell.length_c   1.000
_cell.angle_alpha   90.00
_cell.angle_beta   90.00
_cell.angle_gamma   90.00
#
_symmetry.space_group_name_H-M   'P 1'
#
loop_
_entity.id
_entity.type
_entity.pdbx_description
1 polymer ?
#
loop_
_entity_poly.entity_id
_entity_poly.type
_entity_poly.pdbx_seq_one_letter_code
_entity_poly.pdbx_strand_id
1 'polypeptide(L)'
;MRSIYICLVILCCIGLFKFFGTEASNVGNTLKPGEVMRQGEHLESLNKKFRLQFFKDSLSDYAYLVIQYMGSNAKSRVWVANQDHPLYYYLPVLNFTLDGYLVIVDAHGTLVQLSFEQPGTISETSAILDDSGNFVLREGEQIIWKSYNHPTDTWLPGMKLGWFDLKSRKPQKRFLTSWRTPEGPYLGIFTLGVDMNNTKQLVIWKRGEVYWRSEIWNGQSFSSFIGIQKDIGYNLLYFSSENESYFTFPIDENSYLPLMQIDWRGQIVLLSENSLTINLAPSKCKDGDVFSETRGFMDEGYNIDNYSLLPSDCAEICQSNCSCNAFTYGSLFQKGCKFARASPDYEIDESGEILFIRKSNLVDHSRRLTRLLWFRIGGSVLSLAVMTIISLLCCLKWKHRSFRGRPKGSQDACVPDWIKEKEHDLPFFSFSSIEIATDHFSDANKLGHGGFGPVYKFFGIEASPILNPGRVMRLADHLESWNGKFRLQFLRDDLTNLGYLVIQYMGSNAVSTVWVANQFDPQSYLSIFLNFTLDGYLVVDDGYGTFVQLNSEKAGMGSDTSTTLDDSGNFVLREGERILWQSSDHPTDTWLPGMKLGLFGLKLGQPQKQFLTSWMSPQVTNGGLFTLGLDLNNTKQLVVWKREEIYWRSETWNGQNFSSFLGIQKDIGYNLRLESSVRHEDI
;
A
#
# COMPACT_ATOMS: atom_id res chain seq x y z
N MET A 1 -10.11 52.49 -15.36
CA MET A 1 -9.32 52.54 -14.11
C MET A 1 -10.05 51.98 -12.89
N ARG A 2 -11.34 52.29 -12.65
CA ARG A 2 -12.09 51.74 -11.49
C ARG A 2 -12.25 50.21 -11.49
N SER A 3 -12.47 49.55 -12.64
CA SER A 3 -12.58 48.08 -12.69
C SER A 3 -11.27 47.33 -12.45
N ILE A 4 -10.12 47.94 -12.78
CA ILE A 4 -8.79 47.33 -12.56
C ILE A 4 -8.43 47.37 -11.07
N TYR A 5 -8.82 48.45 -10.38
CA TYR A 5 -8.62 48.59 -8.94
C TYR A 5 -9.45 47.58 -8.13
N ILE A 6 -10.69 47.30 -8.58
CA ILE A 6 -11.56 46.29 -7.95
C ILE A 6 -10.99 44.88 -8.17
N CYS A 7 -10.47 44.56 -9.36
CA CYS A 7 -9.80 43.29 -9.61
C CYS A 7 -8.52 43.12 -8.76
N LEU A 8 -7.72 44.17 -8.59
CA LEU A 8 -6.50 44.13 -7.76
C LEU A 8 -6.80 43.95 -6.27
N VAL A 9 -7.87 44.57 -5.76
CA VAL A 9 -8.30 44.39 -4.36
C VAL A 9 -8.86 42.99 -4.14
N ILE A 10 -9.63 42.44 -5.09
CA ILE A 10 -10.16 41.06 -5.00
C ILE A 10 -9.02 40.03 -5.11
N LEU A 11 -8.04 40.24 -5.99
CA LEU A 11 -6.83 39.39 -6.07
C LEU A 11 -5.96 39.48 -4.82
N CYS A 12 -5.89 40.65 -4.17
CA CYS A 12 -5.20 40.83 -2.90
C CYS A 12 -5.95 40.15 -1.74
N CYS A 13 -7.28 40.22 -1.71
CA CYS A 13 -8.11 39.53 -0.72
C CYS A 13 -8.10 38.01 -0.89
N ILE A 14 -8.06 37.50 -2.14
CA ILE A 14 -7.91 36.05 -2.42
C ILE A 14 -6.48 35.58 -2.11
N GLY A 15 -5.47 36.44 -2.29
CA GLY A 15 -4.09 36.18 -1.86
C GLY A 15 -3.92 36.14 -0.35
N LEU A 16 -4.67 36.96 0.40
CA LEU A 16 -4.67 36.96 1.87
C LEU A 16 -5.52 35.83 2.47
N PHE A 17 -6.56 35.35 1.77
CA PHE A 17 -7.33 34.18 2.20
C PHE A 17 -6.62 32.84 2.01
N LYS A 18 -5.52 32.79 1.24
CA LYS A 18 -4.67 31.58 1.13
C LYS A 18 -3.59 31.46 2.21
N PHE A 19 -3.50 32.42 3.13
CA PHE A 19 -2.51 32.41 4.23
C PHE A 19 -3.09 32.05 5.61
N PHE A 20 -4.40 31.94 5.76
CA PHE A 20 -4.99 31.28 6.92
C PHE A 20 -5.15 29.79 6.60
N GLY A 21 -4.02 29.06 6.61
CA GLY A 21 -4.10 27.64 6.92
C GLY A 21 -4.82 27.54 8.26
N THR A 22 -5.87 26.72 8.34
CA THR A 22 -6.51 26.39 9.61
C THR A 22 -5.43 25.88 10.55
N GLU A 23 -5.00 26.69 11.51
CA GLU A 23 -4.09 26.21 12.55
C GLU A 23 -4.81 25.07 13.27
N ALA A 24 -4.19 23.89 13.22
CA ALA A 24 -4.66 22.72 13.93
C ALA A 24 -4.84 23.09 15.42
N SER A 25 -5.99 22.78 16.00
CA SER A 25 -6.26 23.17 17.39
C SER A 25 -5.48 22.26 18.34
N ASN A 26 -4.73 22.87 19.26
CA ASN A 26 -3.97 22.15 20.30
C ASN A 26 -4.91 21.85 21.48
N VAL A 27 -5.03 20.57 21.84
CA VAL A 27 -5.90 20.09 22.93
C VAL A 27 -5.12 19.89 24.24
N GLY A 28 -3.82 20.20 24.25
CA GLY A 28 -2.90 19.99 25.37
C GLY A 28 -2.02 18.76 25.15
N ASN A 29 -1.53 18.14 26.24
CA ASN A 29 -0.72 16.92 26.18
C ASN A 29 -1.46 15.67 26.72
N THR A 30 -2.69 15.84 27.20
CA THR A 30 -3.45 14.82 27.93
C THR A 30 -4.86 14.70 27.35
N LEU A 31 -5.33 13.47 27.20
CA LEU A 31 -6.69 13.13 26.82
C LEU A 31 -7.33 12.29 27.93
N LYS A 32 -8.50 12.70 28.43
CA LYS A 32 -9.23 11.99 29.48
C LYS A 32 -10.47 11.26 28.95
N PRO A 33 -11.00 10.26 29.68
CA PRO A 33 -12.29 9.65 29.34
C PRO A 33 -13.40 10.70 29.23
N GLY A 34 -14.17 10.62 28.13
CA GLY A 34 -15.20 11.60 27.77
C GLY A 34 -14.71 12.74 26.86
N GLU A 35 -13.40 12.95 26.76
CA GLU A 35 -12.79 13.84 25.76
C GLU A 35 -12.53 13.09 24.45
N VAL A 36 -12.48 13.83 23.34
CA VAL A 36 -12.27 13.28 22.00
C VAL A 36 -11.29 14.20 21.28
N MET A 37 -10.25 13.60 20.68
CA MET A 37 -9.43 14.29 19.69
C MET A 37 -9.98 14.00 18.30
N ARG A 38 -10.28 15.06 17.55
CA ARG A 38 -10.82 15.00 16.19
C ARG A 38 -9.73 15.21 15.14
N GLN A 39 -10.07 14.92 13.90
CA GLN A 39 -9.27 15.30 12.75
C GLN A 39 -8.97 16.81 12.72
N GLY A 40 -7.70 17.16 12.57
CA GLY A 40 -7.23 18.56 12.63
C GLY A 40 -6.88 19.05 14.04
N GLU A 41 -7.13 18.24 15.08
CA GLU A 41 -6.64 18.48 16.44
C GLU A 41 -5.35 17.67 16.70
N HIS A 42 -4.57 18.08 17.70
CA HIS A 42 -3.35 17.38 18.09
C HIS A 42 -3.08 17.48 19.60
N LEU A 43 -2.40 16.46 20.14
CA LEU A 43 -1.75 16.52 21.45
C LEU A 43 -0.32 16.94 21.21
N GLU A 44 0.21 17.83 22.04
CA GLU A 44 1.58 18.31 21.97
C GLU A 44 2.28 18.04 23.30
N SER A 45 3.50 17.50 23.27
CA SER A 45 4.32 17.33 24.48
C SER A 45 4.63 18.70 25.12
N LEU A 46 4.90 18.73 26.43
CA LEU A 46 5.11 19.99 27.16
C LEU A 46 6.35 20.75 26.66
N ASN A 47 7.38 20.02 26.25
CA ASN A 47 8.59 20.56 25.61
C ASN A 47 8.40 20.91 24.12
N LYS A 48 7.20 20.68 23.56
CA LYS A 48 6.82 20.92 22.15
C LYS A 48 7.63 20.15 21.10
N LYS A 49 8.36 19.12 21.52
CA LYS A 49 9.17 18.30 20.61
C LYS A 49 8.36 17.21 19.89
N PHE A 50 7.21 16.82 20.41
CA PHE A 50 6.38 15.76 19.84
C PHE A 50 4.93 16.18 19.68
N ARG A 51 4.30 15.76 18.59
CA ARG A 51 2.85 15.92 18.36
C ARG A 51 2.21 14.58 18.00
N LEU A 52 1.10 14.27 18.64
CA LEU A 52 0.20 13.18 18.25
C LEU A 52 -0.94 13.77 17.42
N GLN A 53 -1.11 13.31 16.17
CA GLN A 53 -2.14 13.82 15.28
C GLN A 53 -2.55 12.80 14.21
N PHE A 54 -3.71 13.01 13.59
CA PHE A 54 -4.12 12.26 12.40
C PHE A 54 -3.44 12.80 11.14
N PHE A 55 -2.90 11.88 10.35
CA PHE A 55 -2.21 12.17 9.08
C PHE A 55 -2.93 11.48 7.92
N LYS A 56 -3.23 12.23 6.84
CA LYS A 56 -3.73 11.68 5.57
C LYS A 56 -2.56 11.20 4.75
N ASP A 57 -2.58 9.94 4.31
CA ASP A 57 -1.65 9.53 3.26
C ASP A 57 -1.91 10.29 1.95
N SER A 58 -0.85 10.76 1.30
CA SER A 58 -0.96 11.50 0.04
C SER A 58 -1.37 10.62 -1.13
N LEU A 59 -1.14 9.31 -1.02
CA LEU A 59 -1.38 8.34 -2.10
C LEU A 59 -2.69 7.55 -1.92
N SER A 60 -3.39 7.71 -0.80
CA SER A 60 -4.62 6.97 -0.50
C SER A 60 -5.62 7.81 0.29
N ASP A 61 -6.85 7.30 0.44
CA ASP A 61 -7.85 7.91 1.31
C ASP A 61 -7.76 7.40 2.75
N TYR A 62 -6.58 6.97 3.20
CA TYR A 62 -6.38 6.47 4.56
C TYR A 62 -5.81 7.52 5.52
N ALA A 63 -6.22 7.39 6.78
CA ALA A 63 -5.79 8.12 7.94
C ALA A 63 -4.95 7.24 8.87
N TYR A 64 -3.88 7.84 9.40
CA TYR A 64 -3.04 7.23 10.41
C TYR A 64 -2.92 8.14 11.62
N LEU A 65 -3.04 7.59 12.82
CA LEU A 65 -2.65 8.30 14.05
C LEU A 65 -1.13 8.18 14.21
N VAL A 66 -0.43 9.31 14.21
CA VAL A 66 1.04 9.33 14.22
C VAL A 66 1.59 10.21 15.32
N ILE A 67 2.75 9.84 15.86
CA ILE A 67 3.60 10.76 16.64
C ILE A 67 4.64 11.34 15.69
N GLN A 68 4.70 12.66 15.61
CA GLN A 68 5.62 13.41 14.78
C GLN A 68 6.62 14.17 15.66
N TYR A 69 7.89 14.10 15.29
CA TYR A 69 8.94 14.90 15.92
C TYR A 69 9.00 16.28 15.27
N MET A 70 8.99 17.33 16.11
CA MET A 70 8.92 18.74 15.74
C MET A 70 10.27 19.45 15.75
N GLY A 71 11.39 18.71 15.76
CA GLY A 71 12.74 19.28 15.65
C GLY A 71 13.04 19.88 14.27
N SER A 72 14.31 20.20 13.99
CA SER A 72 14.73 20.83 12.71
C SER A 72 14.32 20.03 11.47
N ASN A 73 14.17 18.71 11.60
CA ASN A 73 13.53 17.84 10.60
C ASN A 73 12.06 17.57 10.95
N ALA A 74 11.22 18.60 10.95
CA ALA A 74 9.81 18.56 11.36
C ALA A 74 8.90 17.64 10.51
N LYS A 75 9.45 16.74 9.68
CA LYS A 75 8.72 15.76 8.86
C LYS A 75 8.83 14.33 9.39
N SER A 76 9.68 14.05 10.38
CA SER A 76 9.92 12.70 10.86
C SER A 76 8.74 12.19 11.69
N ARG A 77 8.01 11.21 11.15
CA ARG A 77 7.00 10.45 11.87
C ARG A 77 7.72 9.31 12.59
N VAL A 78 7.65 9.30 13.92
CA VAL A 78 8.45 8.41 14.77
C VAL A 78 7.65 7.23 15.31
N TRP A 79 6.32 7.28 15.20
CA TRP A 79 5.42 6.21 15.60
C TRP A 79 4.09 6.30 14.83
N VAL A 80 3.49 5.15 14.52
CA VAL A 80 2.22 5.01 13.80
C VAL A 80 1.35 3.99 14.54
N ALA A 81 0.14 4.38 14.93
CA ALA A 81 -0.72 3.53 15.78
C ALA A 81 -1.35 2.37 15.02
N ASN A 82 -1.85 2.65 13.81
CA ASN A 82 -2.73 1.79 13.05
C ASN A 82 -2.10 1.39 11.71
N GLN A 83 -0.81 1.05 11.75
CA GLN A 83 -0.03 0.67 10.57
C GLN A 83 -0.62 -0.56 9.85
N ASP A 84 -1.15 -1.51 10.62
CA ASP A 84 -1.70 -2.78 10.14
C ASP A 84 -3.19 -2.67 9.74
N HIS A 85 -3.88 -1.65 10.27
CA HIS A 85 -5.31 -1.43 10.12
C HIS A 85 -5.58 0.05 9.79
N PRO A 86 -5.33 0.49 8.54
CA PRO A 86 -5.53 1.89 8.15
C PRO A 86 -7.01 2.26 8.29
N LEU A 87 -7.29 3.46 8.79
CA LEU A 87 -8.66 3.98 8.88
C LEU A 87 -9.00 4.76 7.62
N TYR A 88 -10.26 4.78 7.20
CA TYR A 88 -10.66 5.70 6.13
C TYR A 88 -10.55 7.15 6.63
N TYR A 89 -10.06 8.07 5.80
CA TYR A 89 -9.76 9.46 6.18
C TYR A 89 -11.01 10.29 6.54
N TYR A 90 -12.20 9.73 6.36
CA TYR A 90 -13.45 10.41 6.68
C TYR A 90 -13.70 10.47 8.19
N LEU A 91 -13.33 11.61 8.79
CA LEU A 91 -13.59 12.02 10.18
C LEU A 91 -13.13 11.02 11.26
N PRO A 92 -11.87 10.57 11.26
CA PRO A 92 -11.35 9.74 12.34
C PRO A 92 -11.28 10.52 13.66
N VAL A 93 -11.52 9.80 14.76
CA VAL A 93 -11.44 10.33 16.12
C VAL A 93 -10.65 9.39 17.03
N LEU A 94 -9.92 9.97 18.00
CA LEU A 94 -9.26 9.26 19.09
C LEU A 94 -10.05 9.53 20.37
N ASN A 95 -10.52 8.46 21.02
CA ASN A 95 -11.31 8.55 22.25
C ASN A 95 -11.17 7.29 23.13
N PHE A 96 -11.92 7.30 24.23
CA PHE A 96 -12.07 6.15 25.13
C PHE A 96 -13.40 5.44 24.89
N THR A 97 -13.40 4.10 25.00
CA THR A 97 -14.64 3.33 25.13
C THR A 97 -15.24 3.50 26.53
N LEU A 98 -16.50 3.08 26.69
CA LEU A 98 -17.16 3.04 28.00
C LEU A 98 -16.41 2.16 29.01
N ASP A 99 -15.66 1.17 28.52
CA ASP A 99 -14.85 0.25 29.33
C ASP A 99 -13.42 0.77 29.58
N GLY A 100 -13.10 1.99 29.13
CA GLY A 100 -11.83 2.66 29.38
C GLY A 100 -10.69 2.30 28.41
N TYR A 101 -10.97 1.57 27.32
CA TYR A 101 -9.95 1.30 26.30
C TYR A 101 -9.72 2.52 25.41
N LEU A 102 -8.46 2.79 25.08
CA LEU A 102 -8.08 3.80 24.12
C LEU A 102 -8.25 3.25 22.70
N VAL A 103 -9.07 3.92 21.90
CA VAL A 103 -9.44 3.48 20.55
C VAL A 103 -9.40 4.63 19.56
N ILE A 104 -9.18 4.30 18.30
CA ILE A 104 -9.46 5.18 17.18
C ILE A 104 -10.63 4.63 16.38
N VAL A 105 -11.54 5.52 15.96
CA VAL A 105 -12.77 5.15 15.25
C VAL A 105 -12.94 6.05 14.04
N ASP A 106 -13.32 5.48 12.90
CA ASP A 106 -13.72 6.26 11.72
C ASP A 106 -15.25 6.41 11.61
N ALA A 107 -15.70 7.28 10.70
CA ALA A 107 -17.14 7.50 10.50
C ALA A 107 -17.89 6.29 9.92
N HIS A 108 -17.20 5.29 9.39
CA HIS A 108 -17.79 4.04 8.91
C HIS A 108 -17.98 3.01 10.02
N GLY A 109 -17.51 3.30 11.25
CA GLY A 109 -17.60 2.42 12.39
C GLY A 109 -16.43 1.45 12.53
N THR A 110 -15.37 1.61 11.74
CA THR A 110 -14.12 0.85 11.92
C THR A 110 -13.49 1.28 13.23
N LEU A 111 -13.29 0.35 14.15
CA LEU A 111 -12.69 0.58 15.45
C LEU A 111 -11.34 -0.14 15.52
N VAL A 112 -10.28 0.61 15.83
CA VAL A 112 -8.94 0.05 16.12
C VAL A 112 -8.59 0.35 17.58
N GLN A 113 -8.42 -0.72 18.36
CA GLN A 113 -8.04 -0.63 19.76
C GLN A 113 -6.52 -0.47 19.89
N LEU A 114 -6.09 0.57 20.61
CA LEU A 114 -4.67 0.87 20.83
C LEU A 114 -4.15 0.21 22.10
N SER A 115 -4.94 0.23 23.18
CA SER A 115 -4.59 -0.35 24.48
C SER A 115 -5.33 -1.66 24.71
N PHE A 116 -4.61 -2.74 25.01
CA PHE A 116 -5.21 -4.07 25.28
C PHE A 116 -5.41 -4.38 26.76
N GLU A 117 -4.80 -3.59 27.65
CA GLU A 117 -4.91 -3.75 29.10
C GLU A 117 -6.13 -2.96 29.60
N GLN A 118 -7.00 -3.62 30.37
CA GLN A 118 -8.21 -2.99 30.91
C GLN A 118 -7.86 -2.15 32.14
N PRO A 119 -8.23 -0.85 32.20
CA PRO A 119 -8.06 -0.06 33.42
C PRO A 119 -9.02 -0.54 34.51
N GLY A 120 -8.56 -0.55 35.77
CA GLY A 120 -9.42 -0.90 36.91
C GLY A 120 -10.45 0.19 37.24
N THR A 121 -10.06 1.47 37.09
CA THR A 121 -10.82 2.66 37.48
C THR A 121 -10.78 3.73 36.39
N ILE A 122 -11.91 3.92 35.72
CA ILE A 122 -12.02 4.85 34.58
C ILE A 122 -11.80 6.32 34.98
N SER A 123 -12.24 6.74 36.18
CA SER A 123 -12.13 8.14 36.62
C SER A 123 -10.69 8.62 36.83
N GLU A 124 -9.76 7.70 37.03
CA GLU A 124 -8.33 8.00 37.22
C GLU A 124 -7.51 7.71 35.95
N THR A 125 -8.18 7.39 34.84
CA THR A 125 -7.55 7.04 33.59
C THR A 125 -7.22 8.29 32.77
N SER A 126 -6.03 8.35 32.17
CA SER A 126 -5.66 9.40 31.22
C SER A 126 -4.60 8.93 30.22
N ALA A 127 -4.72 9.38 28.97
CA ALA A 127 -3.71 9.17 27.95
C ALA A 127 -2.85 10.43 27.79
N ILE A 128 -1.53 10.31 27.93
CA ILE A 128 -0.59 11.44 28.00
C ILE A 128 0.51 11.25 26.96
N LEU A 129 0.77 12.28 26.15
CA LEU A 129 1.98 12.37 25.34
C LEU A 129 3.08 13.05 26.18
N ASP A 130 4.11 12.31 26.53
CA ASP A 130 5.21 12.83 27.34
C ASP A 130 6.32 13.49 26.50
N ASP A 131 7.25 14.15 27.20
CA ASP A 131 8.36 14.89 26.60
C ASP A 131 9.41 14.03 25.90
N SER A 132 9.39 12.71 26.11
CA SER A 132 10.24 11.76 25.41
C SER A 132 9.65 11.30 24.07
N GLY A 133 8.36 11.59 23.83
CA GLY A 133 7.63 11.10 22.66
C GLY A 133 6.93 9.76 22.90
N ASN A 134 6.85 9.32 24.17
CA ASN A 134 6.10 8.15 24.56
C ASN A 134 4.65 8.54 24.85
N PHE A 135 3.71 7.84 24.22
CA PHE A 135 2.29 8.01 24.44
C PHE A 135 1.84 6.94 25.41
N VAL A 136 1.40 7.35 26.59
CA VAL A 136 1.16 6.45 27.73
C VAL A 136 -0.28 6.53 28.21
N LEU A 137 -0.85 5.37 28.54
CA LEU A 137 -2.10 5.27 29.27
C LEU A 137 -1.80 5.04 30.74
N ARG A 138 -2.31 5.92 31.60
CA ARG A 138 -2.13 5.86 33.06
C ARG A 138 -3.45 5.62 33.76
N GLU A 139 -3.36 4.89 34.85
CA GLU A 139 -4.39 4.76 35.89
C GLU A 139 -3.76 5.27 37.20
N GLY A 140 -4.15 6.47 37.62
CA GLY A 140 -3.49 7.16 38.72
C GLY A 140 -1.99 7.39 38.42
N GLU A 141 -1.11 6.86 39.27
CA GLU A 141 0.35 6.89 39.05
C GLU A 141 0.88 5.69 38.24
N GLN A 142 0.07 4.65 38.04
CA GLN A 142 0.48 3.45 37.34
C GLN A 142 0.36 3.61 35.83
N ILE A 143 1.38 3.19 35.08
CA ILE A 143 1.33 3.14 33.62
C ILE A 143 0.91 1.74 33.18
N ILE A 144 -0.24 1.63 32.51
CA ILE A 144 -0.83 0.38 32.03
C ILE A 144 -0.61 0.17 30.53
N TRP A 145 -0.30 1.21 29.75
CA TRP A 145 0.07 1.01 28.35
C TRP A 145 1.04 2.09 27.88
N LYS A 146 1.92 1.74 26.93
CA LYS A 146 2.96 2.64 26.38
C LYS A 146 3.16 2.36 24.90
N SER A 147 3.20 3.40 24.07
CA SER A 147 3.55 3.29 22.65
C SER A 147 4.94 2.70 22.44
N TYR A 148 5.88 2.95 23.37
CA TYR A 148 7.24 2.39 23.35
C TYR A 148 7.30 0.85 23.37
N ASN A 149 6.23 0.17 23.80
CA ASN A 149 6.14 -1.28 23.74
C ASN A 149 5.70 -1.80 22.35
N HIS A 150 5.22 -0.90 21.49
CA HIS A 150 4.72 -1.17 20.13
C HIS A 150 5.48 -0.29 19.10
N PRO A 151 6.79 -0.46 18.95
CA PRO A 151 7.59 0.33 18.00
C PRO A 151 7.17 0.13 16.53
N THR A 152 7.35 1.17 15.71
CA THR A 152 7.23 1.09 14.24
C THR A 152 8.60 0.97 13.60
N ASP A 153 9.03 1.93 12.79
CA ASP A 153 10.31 1.97 12.06
C ASP A 153 11.40 2.77 12.79
N THR A 154 11.03 3.55 13.82
CA THR A 154 11.94 4.46 14.52
C THR A 154 12.20 4.02 15.97
N TRP A 155 13.46 4.12 16.37
CA TRP A 155 13.95 3.88 17.73
C TRP A 155 14.34 5.20 18.39
N LEU A 156 13.52 5.63 19.34
CA LEU A 156 13.72 6.81 20.19
C LEU A 156 14.52 6.49 21.46
N PRO A 157 15.19 7.49 22.05
CA PRO A 157 15.75 7.38 23.39
C PRO A 157 14.70 6.93 24.42
N GLY A 158 15.09 5.99 25.28
CA GLY A 158 14.25 5.33 26.27
C GLY A 158 13.50 4.08 25.76
N MET A 159 13.36 3.90 24.43
CA MET A 159 12.78 2.67 23.90
C MET A 159 13.74 1.50 24.06
N LYS A 160 13.17 0.31 24.23
CA LYS A 160 13.91 -0.94 24.44
C LYS A 160 13.61 -1.92 23.31
N LEU A 161 14.65 -2.33 22.58
CA LEU A 161 14.56 -3.36 21.55
C LEU A 161 15.18 -4.67 22.03
N GLY A 162 14.40 -5.75 22.04
CA GLY A 162 14.84 -7.00 22.62
C GLY A 162 13.71 -7.95 22.97
N TRP A 163 14.00 -8.85 23.90
CA TRP A 163 13.08 -9.87 24.40
C TRP A 163 12.73 -9.61 25.86
N PHE A 164 11.45 -9.75 26.17
CA PHE A 164 10.85 -9.50 27.48
C PHE A 164 10.01 -10.70 27.90
N ASP A 165 9.76 -10.82 29.20
CA ASP A 165 8.98 -11.90 29.80
C ASP A 165 9.48 -13.29 29.39
N LEU A 166 10.81 -13.47 29.38
CA LEU A 166 11.46 -14.73 29.00
C LEU A 166 11.06 -15.92 29.87
N LYS A 167 10.57 -15.66 31.10
CA LYS A 167 10.04 -16.70 32.00
C LYS A 167 8.58 -17.08 31.69
N SER A 168 7.88 -16.28 30.89
CA SER A 168 6.48 -16.53 30.50
C SER A 168 6.39 -17.62 29.44
N ARG A 169 5.23 -18.26 29.31
CA ARG A 169 4.92 -19.20 28.21
C ARG A 169 4.93 -18.52 26.83
N LYS A 170 4.83 -17.19 26.79
CA LYS A 170 4.86 -16.37 25.57
C LYS A 170 5.81 -15.18 25.76
N PRO A 171 7.10 -15.31 25.44
CA PRO A 171 8.04 -14.20 25.45
C PRO A 171 7.60 -13.12 24.46
N GLN A 172 7.82 -11.86 24.82
CA GLN A 172 7.47 -10.70 24.01
C GLN A 172 8.71 -10.16 23.30
N LYS A 173 8.64 -10.03 21.97
CA LYS A 173 9.70 -9.44 21.15
C LYS A 173 9.35 -8.01 20.79
N ARG A 174 10.26 -7.07 21.02
CA ARG A 174 10.18 -5.68 20.54
C ARG A 174 11.22 -5.46 19.46
N PHE A 175 10.79 -5.05 18.28
CA PHE A 175 11.60 -4.90 17.07
C PHE A 175 11.02 -3.77 16.21
N LEU A 176 11.86 -3.13 15.41
CA LEU A 176 11.39 -2.15 14.43
C LEU A 176 10.95 -2.85 13.14
N THR A 177 10.00 -2.27 12.42
CA THR A 177 9.57 -2.69 11.09
C THR A 177 9.69 -1.51 10.14
N SER A 178 10.43 -1.66 9.04
CA SER A 178 10.57 -0.60 8.04
C SER A 178 9.24 -0.27 7.39
N TRP A 179 9.14 0.92 6.81
CA TRP A 179 8.07 1.19 5.86
C TRP A 179 8.33 0.44 4.55
N ARG A 180 7.27 0.24 3.75
CA ARG A 180 7.36 -0.39 2.42
C ARG A 180 7.91 0.56 1.36
N THR A 181 7.62 1.84 1.53
CA THR A 181 7.86 2.91 0.57
C THR A 181 8.36 4.16 1.32
N PRO A 182 9.13 5.05 0.69
CA PRO A 182 9.48 6.33 1.29
C PRO A 182 8.27 7.23 1.62
N GLU A 183 7.16 7.09 0.90
CA GLU A 183 6.03 8.04 0.93
C GLU A 183 5.00 7.70 2.00
N GLY A 184 4.71 6.41 2.19
CA GLY A 184 3.62 5.92 3.03
C GLY A 184 4.07 4.99 4.18
N PRO A 185 3.35 5.00 5.31
CA PRO A 185 3.67 4.20 6.50
C PRO A 185 3.32 2.72 6.37
N TYR A 186 3.12 2.18 5.16
CA TYR A 186 2.75 0.77 4.98
C TYR A 186 3.82 -0.18 5.52
N LEU A 187 3.40 -1.32 6.07
CA LEU A 187 4.33 -2.34 6.54
C LEU A 187 5.30 -2.79 5.44
N GLY A 188 6.58 -2.55 5.69
CA GLY A 188 7.69 -3.02 4.87
C GLY A 188 8.10 -4.45 5.19
N ILE A 189 9.18 -4.89 4.53
CA ILE A 189 9.66 -6.27 4.62
C ILE A 189 10.91 -6.43 5.49
N PHE A 190 11.49 -5.32 5.96
CA PHE A 190 12.64 -5.36 6.85
C PHE A 190 12.22 -5.17 8.29
N THR A 191 12.84 -5.94 9.17
CA THR A 191 12.66 -5.79 10.62
C THR A 191 14.02 -5.74 11.30
N LEU A 192 14.19 -4.85 12.27
CA LEU A 192 15.40 -4.72 13.07
C LEU A 192 15.11 -5.12 14.52
N GLY A 193 15.89 -6.03 15.07
CA GLY A 193 15.73 -6.43 16.46
C GLY A 193 16.85 -7.34 16.93
N VAL A 194 16.54 -8.18 17.90
CA VAL A 194 17.50 -9.05 18.58
C VAL A 194 17.16 -10.52 18.35
N ASP A 195 18.16 -11.33 18.01
CA ASP A 195 18.00 -12.78 17.86
C ASP A 195 17.89 -13.45 19.25
N MET A 196 16.94 -14.36 19.42
CA MET A 196 16.74 -15.07 20.69
C MET A 196 17.91 -16.02 21.00
N ASN A 197 18.57 -16.55 19.97
CA ASN A 197 19.72 -17.45 20.14
C ASN A 197 20.99 -16.70 20.58
N ASN A 198 21.09 -15.41 20.26
CA ASN A 198 22.19 -14.55 20.70
C ASN A 198 21.71 -13.12 20.88
N THR A 199 21.34 -12.78 22.12
CA THR A 199 20.76 -11.47 22.42
C THR A 199 21.77 -10.32 22.37
N LYS A 200 23.06 -10.61 22.22
CA LYS A 200 24.15 -9.62 22.15
C LYS A 200 24.36 -9.07 20.74
N GLN A 201 23.48 -9.37 19.78
CA GLN A 201 23.58 -8.90 18.40
C GLN A 201 22.28 -8.26 17.94
N LEU A 202 22.42 -7.18 17.17
CA LEU A 202 21.32 -6.64 16.37
C LEU A 202 21.27 -7.39 15.05
N VAL A 203 20.06 -7.70 14.60
CA VAL A 203 19.81 -8.45 13.38
C VAL A 203 18.74 -7.73 12.58
N ILE A 204 18.99 -7.58 11.28
CA ILE A 204 17.97 -7.18 10.32
C ILE A 204 17.50 -8.42 9.60
N TRP A 205 16.19 -8.66 9.59
CA TRP A 205 15.57 -9.70 8.79
C TRP A 205 14.85 -9.10 7.58
N LYS A 206 15.02 -9.71 6.41
CA LYS A 206 14.27 -9.43 5.19
C LYS A 206 13.32 -10.59 4.94
N ARG A 207 12.00 -10.34 4.93
CA ARG A 207 10.97 -11.38 4.75
C ARG A 207 11.11 -12.55 5.75
N GLY A 208 11.71 -12.33 6.92
CA GLY A 208 11.96 -13.35 7.96
C GLY A 208 13.34 -14.02 7.87
N GLU A 209 14.05 -13.88 6.76
CA GLU A 209 15.41 -14.39 6.60
C GLU A 209 16.43 -13.37 7.10
N VAL A 210 17.56 -13.84 7.63
CA VAL A 210 18.63 -12.96 8.11
C VAL A 210 19.23 -12.20 6.92
N TYR A 211 19.12 -10.87 6.94
CA TYR A 211 19.69 -9.98 5.94
C TYR A 211 21.05 -9.43 6.38
N TRP A 212 21.16 -9.02 7.64
CA TRP A 212 22.38 -8.46 8.21
C TRP A 212 22.46 -8.79 9.71
N ARG A 213 23.68 -8.96 10.23
CA ARG A 213 23.96 -9.16 11.66
C ARG A 213 25.09 -8.22 12.09
N SER A 214 24.93 -7.61 13.26
CA SER A 214 26.00 -6.85 13.90
C SER A 214 27.10 -7.77 14.41
N GLU A 215 28.24 -7.18 14.79
CA GLU A 215 29.20 -7.87 15.64
C GLU A 215 28.59 -8.18 17.01
N ILE A 216 29.23 -9.07 17.78
CA ILE A 216 28.81 -9.36 19.16
C ILE A 216 29.12 -8.14 20.03
N TRP A 217 28.16 -7.74 20.86
CA TRP A 217 28.32 -6.63 21.80
C TRP A 217 29.55 -6.84 22.70
N ASN A 218 30.50 -5.89 22.64
CA ASN A 218 31.75 -5.95 23.39
C ASN A 218 31.70 -5.28 24.79
N GLY A 219 30.53 -4.75 25.18
CA GLY A 219 30.34 -4.02 26.44
C GLY A 219 30.32 -2.49 26.30
N GLN A 220 30.79 -1.94 25.17
CA GLN A 220 30.86 -0.49 24.93
C GLN A 220 30.18 -0.07 23.62
N SER A 221 30.41 -0.79 22.53
CA SER A 221 29.89 -0.45 21.20
C SER A 221 29.94 -1.62 20.23
N PHE A 222 29.20 -1.55 19.12
CA PHE A 222 29.53 -2.33 17.94
C PHE A 222 30.62 -1.60 17.15
N SER A 223 31.61 -2.29 16.59
CA SER A 223 32.68 -1.65 15.80
C SER A 223 32.14 -0.85 14.62
N SER A 224 31.11 -1.39 13.96
CA SER A 224 30.36 -0.70 12.90
C SER A 224 29.56 0.52 13.39
N PHE A 225 29.35 0.67 14.70
CA PHE A 225 28.64 1.79 15.34
C PHE A 225 29.56 2.79 16.05
N ILE A 226 30.88 2.63 16.05
CA ILE A 226 31.79 3.58 16.73
C ILE A 226 31.73 4.98 16.07
N GLY A 227 31.62 5.06 14.74
CA GLY A 227 31.41 6.33 14.05
C GLY A 227 30.05 6.95 14.39
N ILE A 228 29.02 6.10 14.42
CA ILE A 228 27.64 6.45 14.74
C ILE A 228 27.51 7.03 16.15
N GLN A 229 28.10 6.41 17.18
CA GLN A 229 28.04 6.91 18.55
C GLN A 229 28.69 8.28 18.72
N LYS A 230 29.77 8.56 17.97
CA LYS A 230 30.42 9.88 17.96
C LYS A 230 29.55 10.95 17.30
N ASP A 231 28.85 10.60 16.22
CA ASP A 231 27.97 11.53 15.48
C ASP A 231 26.64 11.75 16.20
N ILE A 232 26.13 10.73 16.89
CA ILE A 232 24.91 10.79 17.68
C ILE A 232 25.16 11.51 19.02
N GLY A 233 26.32 11.32 19.63
CA GLY A 233 26.61 11.80 20.99
C GLY A 233 25.99 10.93 22.10
N TYR A 234 25.44 9.76 21.78
CA TYR A 234 24.81 8.82 22.72
C TYR A 234 25.42 7.43 22.62
N ASN A 235 25.61 6.82 23.78
CA ASN A 235 26.08 5.44 23.89
C ASN A 235 24.89 4.49 23.89
N LEU A 236 24.96 3.47 23.02
CA LEU A 236 24.03 2.36 23.07
C LEU A 236 24.31 1.53 24.33
N LEU A 237 23.26 1.15 25.05
CA LEU A 237 23.36 0.32 26.23
C LEU A 237 22.74 -1.05 25.96
N TYR A 238 23.34 -2.09 26.55
CA TYR A 238 22.84 -3.45 26.53
C TYR A 238 22.51 -3.90 27.95
N PHE A 239 21.33 -4.45 28.15
CA PHE A 239 20.90 -5.04 29.41
C PHE A 239 20.50 -6.49 29.19
N SER A 240 20.85 -7.36 30.13
CA SER A 240 20.49 -8.77 30.12
C SER A 240 20.27 -9.26 31.53
N SER A 241 19.14 -9.91 31.75
CA SER A 241 18.76 -10.60 32.99
C SER A 241 18.14 -11.96 32.65
N GLU A 242 17.65 -12.68 33.66
CA GLU A 242 16.92 -13.93 33.43
C GLU A 242 15.54 -13.72 32.79
N ASN A 243 14.94 -12.52 32.87
CA ASN A 243 13.59 -12.26 32.37
C ASN A 243 13.55 -11.38 31.11
N GLU A 244 14.57 -10.56 30.88
CA GLU A 244 14.62 -9.65 29.75
C GLU A 244 16.03 -9.43 29.25
N SER A 245 16.16 -9.18 27.95
CA SER A 245 17.42 -8.88 27.28
C SER A 245 17.19 -7.93 26.13
N TYR A 246 17.79 -6.74 26.16
CA TYR A 246 17.48 -5.67 25.23
C TYR A 246 18.60 -4.64 25.08
N PHE A 247 18.53 -3.87 24.01
CA PHE A 247 19.30 -2.67 23.79
C PHE A 247 18.44 -1.41 23.99
N THR A 248 19.06 -0.31 24.45
CA THR A 248 18.39 0.99 24.62
C THR A 248 19.36 2.17 24.44
N PHE A 249 18.83 3.32 24.03
CA PHE A 249 19.52 4.61 24.11
C PHE A 249 19.01 5.36 25.35
N PRO A 250 19.87 5.86 26.24
CA PRO A 250 19.43 6.64 27.40
C PRO A 250 18.84 7.99 26.96
N ILE A 251 17.86 8.49 27.72
CA ILE A 251 17.30 9.84 27.54
C ILE A 251 18.26 10.84 28.20
N ASP A 252 18.66 11.89 27.49
CA ASP A 252 19.40 13.03 28.02
C ASP A 252 18.54 14.30 27.91
N GLU A 253 18.41 15.03 29.01
CA GLU A 253 17.53 16.20 29.12
C GLU A 253 18.10 17.43 28.39
N ASN A 254 19.42 17.49 28.17
CA ASN A 254 20.11 18.70 27.73
C ASN A 254 20.58 18.71 26.27
N SER A 255 20.23 17.71 25.45
CA SER A 255 20.82 17.58 24.12
C SER A 255 19.84 17.15 23.00
N TYR A 256 20.39 17.16 21.79
CA TYR A 256 19.79 16.79 20.51
C TYR A 256 19.15 15.39 20.60
N LEU A 257 17.91 15.18 20.14
CA LEU A 257 17.27 13.84 20.14
C LEU A 257 17.70 13.07 18.89
N PRO A 258 18.54 12.04 19.01
CA PRO A 258 18.86 11.19 17.87
C PRO A 258 17.68 10.28 17.57
N LEU A 259 17.27 10.27 16.31
CA LEU A 259 16.27 9.33 15.83
C LEU A 259 16.99 8.30 14.97
N MET A 260 16.94 7.04 15.36
CA MET A 260 17.45 5.95 14.53
C MET A 260 16.29 5.23 13.87
N GLN A 261 16.24 5.23 12.54
CA GLN A 261 15.15 4.66 11.75
C GLN A 261 15.70 3.52 10.89
N ILE A 262 14.91 2.46 10.70
CA ILE A 262 15.15 1.52 9.61
C ILE A 262 14.34 1.94 8.39
N ASP A 263 15.02 2.31 7.31
CA ASP A 263 14.36 2.76 6.10
C ASP A 263 13.80 1.61 5.26
N TRP A 264 13.03 1.95 4.23
CA TRP A 264 12.41 0.99 3.32
C TRP A 264 13.41 0.14 2.52
N ARG A 265 14.70 0.50 2.49
CA ARG A 265 15.78 -0.29 1.85
C ARG A 265 16.47 -1.24 2.83
N GLY A 266 16.05 -1.26 4.10
CA GLY A 266 16.68 -2.04 5.16
C GLY A 266 17.99 -1.42 5.66
N GLN A 267 18.18 -0.12 5.45
CA GLN A 267 19.32 0.64 5.95
C GLN A 267 18.98 1.34 7.26
N ILE A 268 19.99 1.57 8.11
CA ILE A 268 19.80 2.37 9.31
C ILE A 268 20.10 3.83 8.96
N VAL A 269 19.11 4.69 9.19
CA VAL A 269 19.18 6.13 8.98
C VAL A 269 19.15 6.82 10.34
N LEU A 270 20.08 7.75 10.54
CA LEU A 270 20.12 8.62 11.70
C LEU A 270 19.60 9.98 11.28
N LEU A 271 18.45 10.37 11.82
CA LEU A 271 17.88 11.67 11.54
C LEU A 271 18.42 12.65 12.59
N SER A 272 19.33 13.51 12.14
CA SER A 272 19.81 14.70 12.83
C SER A 272 19.86 15.89 11.87
N GLU A 273 20.46 17.04 12.25
CA GLU A 273 20.59 18.20 11.36
C GLU A 273 21.27 17.83 10.05
N ASN A 274 22.18 16.84 10.14
CA ASN A 274 22.82 16.19 9.01
C ASN A 274 22.41 14.72 9.01
N SER A 275 21.34 14.36 8.30
CA SER A 275 20.90 12.97 8.18
C SER A 275 22.04 12.07 7.68
N LEU A 276 22.41 11.06 8.48
CA LEU A 276 23.45 10.10 8.14
C LEU A 276 22.81 8.76 7.83
N THR A 277 23.09 8.21 6.65
CA THR A 277 22.62 6.87 6.24
C THR A 277 23.77 5.88 6.33
N ILE A 278 23.55 4.79 7.07
CA ILE A 278 24.51 3.69 7.20
C ILE A 278 24.11 2.59 6.24
N ASN A 279 24.94 2.38 5.22
CA ASN A 279 24.73 1.30 4.27
C ASN A 279 25.14 -0.03 4.90
N LEU A 280 24.14 -0.82 5.31
CA LEU A 280 24.35 -2.16 5.88
C LEU A 280 24.29 -3.26 4.81
N ALA A 281 23.85 -2.92 3.60
CA ALA A 281 23.77 -3.84 2.48
C ALA A 281 25.19 -4.18 1.95
N PRO A 282 25.48 -5.46 1.65
CA PRO A 282 26.74 -5.85 1.04
C PRO A 282 26.86 -5.32 -0.39
N SER A 283 27.63 -4.24 -0.56
CA SER A 283 27.98 -3.69 -1.88
C SER A 283 28.99 -4.59 -2.60
N LYS A 284 28.76 -4.84 -3.89
CA LYS A 284 29.76 -5.47 -4.79
C LYS A 284 30.54 -4.43 -5.62
N CYS A 285 30.23 -3.15 -5.47
CA CYS A 285 30.73 -2.07 -6.32
C CYS A 285 31.75 -1.20 -5.59
N LYS A 286 32.72 -0.65 -6.33
CA LYS A 286 33.87 0.08 -5.75
C LYS A 286 33.54 1.48 -5.22
N ASP A 287 32.46 2.12 -5.70
CA ASP A 287 32.23 3.56 -5.55
C ASP A 287 31.06 3.96 -4.62
N GLY A 288 30.69 3.10 -3.67
CA GLY A 288 29.65 3.41 -2.69
C GLY A 288 28.23 3.45 -3.29
N ASP A 289 27.40 2.49 -2.91
CA ASP A 289 26.04 2.34 -3.42
C ASP A 289 25.04 3.29 -2.74
N VAL A 290 25.31 4.59 -2.77
CA VAL A 290 24.38 5.58 -2.23
C VAL A 290 23.54 6.14 -3.36
N PHE A 291 22.22 5.98 -3.24
CA PHE A 291 21.26 6.53 -4.17
C PHE A 291 20.65 7.82 -3.60
N SER A 292 20.50 8.82 -4.46
CA SER A 292 19.80 10.06 -4.18
C SER A 292 18.42 10.00 -4.81
N GLU A 293 17.40 10.33 -4.03
CA GLU A 293 16.03 10.52 -4.53
C GLU A 293 15.94 11.83 -5.32
N THR A 294 15.23 11.79 -6.44
CA THR A 294 14.85 12.92 -7.27
C THR A 294 13.57 12.58 -8.03
N ARG A 295 13.15 13.43 -8.97
CA ARG A 295 12.06 13.15 -9.90
C ARG A 295 12.56 13.22 -11.33
N GLY A 296 11.94 12.44 -12.21
CA GLY A 296 12.33 12.37 -13.59
C GLY A 296 11.57 11.36 -14.42
N PHE A 297 11.98 11.26 -15.68
CA PHE A 297 11.45 10.30 -16.63
C PHE A 297 12.55 9.30 -16.99
N MET A 298 12.17 8.05 -17.22
CA MET A 298 13.07 7.03 -17.71
C MET A 298 12.47 6.47 -19.00
N ASP A 299 13.11 6.71 -20.14
CA ASP A 299 12.55 6.36 -21.46
C ASP A 299 13.18 5.07 -22.00
N GLU A 300 14.52 4.96 -21.96
CA GLU A 300 15.30 3.87 -22.58
C GLU A 300 15.93 2.89 -21.58
N GLY A 301 15.30 2.72 -20.41
CA GLY A 301 15.73 1.76 -19.38
C GLY A 301 15.39 0.29 -19.71
N TYR A 302 15.91 -0.64 -18.90
CA TYR A 302 15.46 -2.04 -18.88
C TYR A 302 14.50 -2.30 -17.72
N ASN A 303 13.48 -3.12 -17.97
CA ASN A 303 12.42 -3.41 -17.00
C ASN A 303 12.54 -4.85 -16.49
N ILE A 304 12.14 -5.06 -15.25
CA ILE A 304 11.86 -6.38 -14.67
C ILE A 304 10.41 -6.37 -14.21
N ASP A 305 9.55 -6.95 -15.03
CA ASP A 305 8.10 -7.01 -14.78
C ASP A 305 7.79 -8.18 -13.83
N ASN A 306 7.77 -7.91 -12.52
CA ASN A 306 7.41 -8.90 -11.50
C ASN A 306 6.73 -8.22 -10.31
N TYR A 307 5.46 -8.54 -10.09
CA TYR A 307 4.62 -7.97 -9.03
C TYR A 307 5.06 -8.31 -7.61
N SER A 308 5.88 -9.35 -7.44
CA SER A 308 6.43 -9.73 -6.15
C SER A 308 7.61 -8.85 -5.72
N LEU A 309 8.13 -8.00 -6.63
CA LEU A 309 9.22 -7.09 -6.34
C LEU A 309 8.69 -5.80 -5.73
N LEU A 310 9.16 -5.51 -4.52
CA LEU A 310 8.91 -4.25 -3.83
C LEU A 310 9.98 -3.22 -4.19
N PRO A 311 9.77 -1.93 -3.88
CA PRO A 311 10.77 -0.89 -4.09
C PRO A 311 12.15 -1.27 -3.54
N SER A 312 12.18 -1.88 -2.36
CA SER A 312 13.39 -2.41 -1.72
C SER A 312 14.13 -3.43 -2.57
N ASP A 313 13.39 -4.30 -3.28
CA ASP A 313 13.98 -5.31 -4.15
C ASP A 313 14.59 -4.65 -5.40
N CYS A 314 13.95 -3.61 -5.94
CA CYS A 314 14.53 -2.81 -7.02
C CYS A 314 15.83 -2.13 -6.59
N ALA A 315 15.84 -1.51 -5.40
CA ALA A 315 17.04 -0.88 -4.86
C ALA A 315 18.19 -1.89 -4.73
N GLU A 316 17.92 -3.08 -4.20
CA GLU A 316 18.93 -4.15 -4.04
C GLU A 316 19.44 -4.67 -5.39
N ILE A 317 18.54 -4.88 -6.37
CA ILE A 317 18.94 -5.31 -7.72
C ILE A 317 19.88 -4.29 -8.34
N CYS A 318 19.54 -3.00 -8.29
CA CYS A 318 20.39 -1.92 -8.81
C CYS A 318 21.70 -1.81 -8.03
N GLN A 319 21.65 -1.98 -6.71
CA GLN A 319 22.82 -1.96 -5.84
C GLN A 319 23.82 -3.07 -6.19
N SER A 320 23.32 -4.28 -6.44
CA SER A 320 24.13 -5.44 -6.80
C SER A 320 24.71 -5.38 -8.22
N ASN A 321 24.13 -4.53 -9.09
CA ASN A 321 24.55 -4.35 -10.47
C ASN A 321 25.30 -3.02 -10.64
N CYS A 322 26.63 -3.07 -10.74
CA CYS A 322 27.45 -1.87 -10.87
C CYS A 322 27.25 -1.10 -12.18
N SER A 323 26.57 -1.68 -13.18
CA SER A 323 26.16 -0.97 -14.40
C SER A 323 24.82 -0.23 -14.23
N CYS A 324 24.09 -0.45 -13.14
CA CYS A 324 22.87 0.27 -12.85
C CYS A 324 23.17 1.63 -12.23
N ASN A 325 22.77 2.69 -12.92
CA ASN A 325 23.06 4.07 -12.55
C ASN A 325 21.85 4.82 -11.98
N ALA A 326 20.65 4.41 -12.36
CA ALA A 326 19.42 4.85 -11.73
C ALA A 326 18.38 3.75 -11.75
N PHE A 327 17.43 3.82 -10.82
CA PHE A 327 16.26 2.95 -10.82
C PHE A 327 15.02 3.74 -10.43
N THR A 328 13.87 3.24 -10.87
CA THR A 328 12.55 3.61 -10.37
C THR A 328 11.77 2.32 -10.13
N TYR A 329 10.72 2.43 -9.33
CA TYR A 329 9.80 1.35 -9.05
C TYR A 329 8.42 1.78 -9.51
N GLY A 330 7.62 0.81 -9.94
CA GLY A 330 6.30 1.07 -10.49
C GLY A 330 5.43 1.92 -9.57
N SER A 331 5.11 3.15 -9.98
CA SER A 331 4.03 3.92 -9.40
C SER A 331 3.07 4.32 -10.51
N LEU A 332 1.84 3.81 -10.46
CA LEU A 332 0.67 4.14 -11.29
C LEU A 332 0.46 3.36 -12.61
N PHE A 333 1.49 3.03 -13.41
CA PHE A 333 1.27 2.35 -14.72
C PHE A 333 2.30 1.29 -15.15
N GLN A 334 3.40 1.13 -14.40
CA GLN A 334 4.46 0.15 -14.69
C GLN A 334 4.59 -0.86 -13.56
N LYS A 335 4.76 -2.13 -13.93
CA LYS A 335 4.81 -3.28 -13.01
C LYS A 335 6.29 -3.61 -12.74
N GLY A 336 6.67 -3.77 -11.48
CA GLY A 336 8.04 -4.16 -11.11
C GLY A 336 9.07 -3.02 -11.12
N CYS A 337 10.29 -3.31 -11.58
CA CYS A 337 11.44 -2.41 -11.45
C CYS A 337 11.93 -1.91 -12.81
N LYS A 338 12.24 -0.62 -12.93
CA LYS A 338 12.82 -0.04 -14.13
C LYS A 338 14.18 0.58 -13.83
N PHE A 339 15.16 0.31 -14.68
CA PHE A 339 16.57 0.60 -14.42
C PHE A 339 17.22 1.29 -15.62
N ALA A 340 18.12 2.23 -15.34
CA ALA A 340 18.90 2.93 -16.35
C ALA A 340 20.40 2.65 -16.18
N ARG A 341 21.12 2.59 -17.31
CA ARG A 341 22.56 2.37 -17.34
C ARG A 341 23.34 3.65 -17.51
N ALA A 342 22.83 4.65 -18.22
CA ALA A 342 23.49 5.94 -18.38
C ALA A 342 22.47 7.04 -18.73
N SER A 343 22.94 8.28 -18.86
CA SER A 343 22.18 9.32 -19.56
C SER A 343 22.41 9.15 -21.07
N PRO A 344 21.37 9.18 -21.93
CA PRO A 344 20.05 9.77 -21.71
C PRO A 344 18.93 8.81 -21.30
N ASP A 345 19.21 7.57 -20.86
CA ASP A 345 18.16 6.61 -20.47
C ASP A 345 17.18 7.17 -19.41
N TYR A 346 17.60 8.21 -18.67
CA TYR A 346 16.77 9.00 -17.76
C TYR A 346 17.05 10.51 -17.85
N GLU A 347 16.02 11.31 -17.56
CA GLU A 347 16.07 12.77 -17.46
C GLU A 347 15.52 13.22 -16.09
N ILE A 348 16.15 14.23 -15.48
CA ILE A 348 15.71 14.79 -14.19
C ILE A 348 14.69 15.89 -14.48
N ASP A 349 13.46 15.71 -14.00
CA ASP A 349 12.34 16.64 -14.17
C ASP A 349 11.43 16.55 -12.93
N GLU A 350 11.11 17.70 -12.33
CA GLU A 350 10.27 17.78 -11.14
C GLU A 350 8.83 17.27 -11.35
N SER A 351 8.35 17.29 -12.59
CA SER A 351 7.02 16.77 -12.98
C SER A 351 6.99 15.25 -13.18
N GLY A 352 8.16 14.61 -13.18
CA GLY A 352 8.31 13.18 -13.42
C GLY A 352 8.01 12.29 -12.21
N GLU A 353 8.21 10.99 -12.42
CA GLU A 353 8.10 9.94 -11.43
C GLU A 353 9.29 9.95 -10.46
N ILE A 354 9.18 9.21 -9.37
CA ILE A 354 10.25 9.12 -8.38
C ILE A 354 11.41 8.35 -8.98
N LEU A 355 12.60 8.94 -8.93
CA LEU A 355 13.80 8.42 -9.55
C LEU A 355 14.95 8.39 -8.55
N PHE A 356 15.63 7.25 -8.42
CA PHE A 356 16.77 7.07 -7.55
C PHE A 356 18.06 6.98 -8.36
N ILE A 357 18.93 7.99 -8.23
CA ILE A 357 20.18 8.10 -9.00
C ILE A 357 21.36 7.77 -8.10
N ARG A 358 22.26 6.89 -8.58
CA ARG A 358 23.52 6.56 -7.92
C ARG A 358 24.40 7.82 -7.83
N LYS A 359 24.78 8.23 -6.61
CA LYS A 359 25.44 9.53 -6.34
C LYS A 359 26.75 9.74 -7.10
N SER A 360 27.50 8.67 -7.41
CA SER A 360 28.73 8.76 -8.22
C SER A 360 28.50 9.47 -9.57
N ASN A 361 27.30 9.33 -10.15
CA ASN A 361 26.96 9.94 -11.43
C ASN A 361 26.55 11.41 -11.33
N LEU A 362 25.97 11.83 -10.20
CA LEU A 362 25.58 13.24 -9.99
C LEU A 362 26.82 14.15 -9.93
N VAL A 363 27.91 13.66 -9.34
CA VAL A 363 29.20 14.37 -9.32
C VAL A 363 29.73 14.58 -10.73
N ASP A 364 29.64 13.56 -11.60
CA ASP A 364 30.16 13.64 -12.96
C ASP A 364 29.29 14.52 -13.88
N HIS A 365 27.96 14.51 -13.68
CA HIS A 365 27.04 15.41 -14.38
C HIS A 365 27.32 16.89 -14.07
N SER A 366 27.54 17.25 -12.79
CA SER A 366 27.90 18.63 -12.41
C SER A 366 29.23 19.09 -13.04
N ARG A 367 30.22 18.20 -13.12
CA ARG A 367 31.51 18.44 -13.81
C ARG A 367 31.37 18.62 -15.32
N ARG A 368 30.35 18.02 -15.94
CA ARG A 368 30.06 18.18 -17.36
C ARG A 368 29.33 19.50 -17.65
N LEU A 369 28.33 19.86 -16.84
CA LEU A 369 27.62 21.14 -16.94
C LEU A 369 28.55 22.33 -16.72
N THR A 370 29.40 22.27 -15.68
CA THR A 370 30.42 23.32 -15.45
C THR A 370 31.38 23.44 -16.63
N ARG A 371 31.88 22.34 -17.20
CA ARG A 371 32.69 22.38 -18.44
C ARG A 371 31.96 23.04 -19.61
N LEU A 372 30.70 22.68 -19.86
CA LEU A 372 29.88 23.25 -20.93
C LEU A 372 29.62 24.75 -20.72
N LEU A 373 29.41 25.19 -19.48
CA LEU A 373 29.30 26.60 -19.11
C LEU A 373 30.62 27.35 -19.38
N TRP A 374 31.78 26.78 -19.05
CA TRP A 374 33.09 27.36 -19.38
C TRP A 374 33.33 27.49 -20.89
N PHE A 375 32.90 26.51 -21.70
CA PHE A 375 32.97 26.60 -23.16
C PHE A 375 32.02 27.66 -23.74
N ARG A 376 30.80 27.79 -23.20
CA ARG A 376 29.83 28.82 -23.61
C ARG A 376 30.30 30.22 -23.23
N ILE A 377 30.85 30.40 -22.03
CA ILE A 377 31.39 31.70 -21.58
C ILE A 377 32.62 32.05 -22.42
N GLY A 378 33.54 31.10 -22.65
CA GLY A 378 34.72 31.31 -23.50
C GLY A 378 34.39 31.68 -24.95
N GLY A 379 33.40 31.02 -25.56
CA GLY A 379 32.92 31.33 -26.91
C GLY A 379 32.21 32.70 -27.00
N SER A 380 31.47 33.09 -25.96
CA SER A 380 30.77 34.37 -25.87
C SER A 380 31.75 35.55 -25.74
N VAL A 381 32.82 35.39 -24.95
CA VAL A 381 33.86 36.41 -24.79
C VAL A 381 34.66 36.60 -26.08
N LEU A 382 34.98 35.51 -26.79
CA LEU A 382 35.71 35.57 -28.06
C LEU A 382 34.87 36.24 -29.17
N SER A 383 33.57 35.95 -29.23
CA SER A 383 32.66 36.57 -30.20
C SER A 383 32.41 38.05 -29.91
N LEU A 384 32.31 38.46 -28.65
CA LEU A 384 32.26 39.88 -28.27
C LEU A 384 33.56 40.62 -28.62
N ALA A 385 34.72 40.00 -28.39
CA ALA A 385 36.02 40.56 -28.78
C ALA A 385 36.14 40.72 -30.32
N VAL A 386 35.66 39.75 -31.09
CA VAL A 386 35.65 39.84 -32.56
C VAL A 386 34.65 40.90 -33.05
N MET A 387 33.46 40.98 -32.47
CA MET A 387 32.45 41.98 -32.84
C MET A 387 32.87 43.41 -32.50
N THR A 388 33.60 43.61 -31.40
CA THR A 388 34.18 44.92 -31.06
C THR A 388 35.29 45.31 -32.04
N ILE A 389 36.14 44.38 -32.46
CA ILE A 389 37.16 44.61 -33.50
C ILE A 389 36.51 44.91 -34.85
N ILE A 390 35.48 44.16 -35.26
CA ILE A 390 34.73 44.40 -36.50
C ILE A 390 34.02 45.74 -36.43
N SER A 391 33.39 46.09 -35.30
CA SER A 391 32.75 47.39 -35.10
C SER A 391 33.75 48.53 -35.19
N LEU A 392 34.95 48.39 -34.62
CA LEU A 392 36.01 49.40 -34.74
C LEU A 392 36.46 49.56 -36.19
N LEU A 393 36.65 48.45 -36.92
CA LEU A 393 36.97 48.46 -38.36
C LEU A 393 35.83 49.04 -39.21
N CYS A 394 34.58 48.77 -38.85
CA CYS A 394 33.38 49.34 -39.48
C CYS A 394 33.24 50.83 -39.17
N CYS A 395 33.48 51.29 -37.95
CA CYS A 395 33.49 52.72 -37.60
C CYS A 395 34.57 53.48 -38.37
N LEU A 396 35.76 52.89 -38.56
CA LEU A 396 36.83 53.45 -39.38
C LEU A 396 36.44 53.54 -40.87
N LYS A 397 35.66 52.57 -41.38
CA LYS A 397 35.12 52.59 -42.76
C LYS A 397 33.89 53.51 -42.92
N TRP A 398 33.05 53.64 -41.89
CA TRP A 398 31.81 54.41 -41.91
C TRP A 398 32.06 55.92 -41.79
N LYS A 399 33.17 56.32 -41.15
CA LYS A 399 33.68 57.70 -41.21
C LYS A 399 34.09 58.13 -42.63
N HIS A 400 34.27 57.18 -43.57
CA HIS A 400 34.66 57.44 -44.96
C HIS A 400 33.51 57.33 -45.98
N ARG A 401 32.29 56.95 -45.57
CA ARG A 401 31.14 56.84 -46.48
C ARG A 401 29.84 57.24 -45.80
N SER A 402 29.65 58.56 -45.64
CA SER A 402 28.35 59.15 -45.33
C SER A 402 27.98 60.12 -46.44
N PHE A 403 27.19 59.66 -47.43
CA PHE A 403 26.28 60.50 -48.23
C PHE A 403 25.27 59.63 -49.00
N ARG A 404 23.97 59.93 -48.82
CA ARG A 404 22.74 59.45 -49.53
C ARG A 404 22.26 58.03 -49.11
N GLY A 405 20.99 57.71 -48.86
CA GLY A 405 19.67 58.36 -48.91
C GLY A 405 18.58 57.27 -48.66
N ARG A 406 17.40 57.64 -48.11
CA ARG A 406 16.18 56.78 -47.91
C ARG A 406 15.30 56.74 -49.19
N PRO A 407 14.35 55.79 -49.45
CA PRO A 407 13.00 55.63 -48.77
C PRO A 407 12.39 54.17 -48.80
N LYS A 408 11.48 53.69 -47.90
CA LYS A 408 9.98 53.77 -47.66
C LYS A 408 9.17 52.48 -48.00
N GLY A 409 8.19 52.15 -47.12
CA GLY A 409 6.87 51.50 -47.37
C GLY A 409 6.75 50.00 -46.99
N SER A 410 5.66 49.40 -46.48
CA SER A 410 4.31 49.74 -45.92
C SER A 410 3.78 48.46 -45.18
N GLN A 411 3.13 48.52 -44.00
CA GLN A 411 1.68 48.33 -43.70
C GLN A 411 1.07 46.98 -44.23
N ASP A 412 0.50 46.06 -43.41
CA ASP A 412 -0.81 46.13 -42.71
C ASP A 412 -1.00 45.10 -41.53
N ALA A 413 -2.15 45.18 -40.84
CA ALA A 413 -2.44 44.71 -39.48
C ALA A 413 -3.69 43.78 -39.32
N CYS A 414 -3.74 43.06 -38.18
CA CYS A 414 -4.89 42.66 -37.29
C CYS A 414 -6.09 41.84 -37.88
N VAL A 415 -6.85 40.96 -37.19
CA VAL A 415 -7.02 40.39 -35.82
C VAL A 415 -8.03 39.20 -35.95
N PRO A 416 -8.08 38.17 -35.05
CA PRO A 416 -9.05 37.07 -35.10
C PRO A 416 -10.28 37.26 -34.17
N ASP A 417 -11.40 36.59 -34.50
CA ASP A 417 -12.68 36.64 -33.75
C ASP A 417 -13.26 35.24 -33.44
N TRP A 418 -14.05 35.14 -32.37
CA TRP A 418 -14.57 33.96 -31.65
C TRP A 418 -16.06 33.73 -31.99
N ILE A 419 -16.63 32.52 -31.85
CA ILE A 419 -17.56 32.11 -30.75
C ILE A 419 -17.90 30.59 -30.84
N LYS A 420 -18.05 30.03 -29.62
CA LYS A 420 -18.53 28.73 -29.10
C LYS A 420 -19.67 27.97 -29.83
N GLU A 421 -19.71 26.65 -29.61
CA GLU A 421 -20.88 25.95 -29.03
C GLU A 421 -20.50 24.65 -28.28
N LYS A 422 -21.30 24.31 -27.25
CA LYS A 422 -21.20 23.13 -26.37
C LYS A 422 -22.13 22.04 -26.92
N GLU A 423 -21.70 20.77 -26.95
CA GLU A 423 -22.60 19.61 -27.09
C GLU A 423 -22.56 18.74 -25.83
N HIS A 424 -23.74 18.19 -25.50
CA HIS A 424 -23.98 17.24 -24.41
C HIS A 424 -23.77 15.80 -24.92
N ASP A 425 -23.00 15.00 -24.20
CA ASP A 425 -22.83 13.56 -24.48
C ASP A 425 -24.12 12.78 -24.19
N LEU A 426 -24.63 12.05 -25.20
CA LEU A 426 -25.61 10.97 -25.03
C LEU A 426 -24.90 9.61 -25.09
N PRO A 427 -25.29 8.61 -24.28
CA PRO A 427 -24.67 7.29 -24.32
C PRO A 427 -25.07 6.53 -25.60
N PHE A 428 -24.08 5.98 -26.30
CA PHE A 428 -24.28 5.11 -27.46
C PHE A 428 -24.37 3.64 -27.02
N PHE A 429 -25.41 2.93 -27.44
CA PHE A 429 -25.55 1.48 -27.26
C PHE A 429 -25.27 0.75 -28.58
N SER A 430 -24.51 -0.34 -28.52
CA SER A 430 -24.27 -1.18 -29.70
C SER A 430 -25.51 -2.03 -30.02
N PHE A 431 -25.71 -2.38 -31.30
CA PHE A 431 -26.81 -3.26 -31.71
C PHE A 431 -26.79 -4.60 -30.96
N SER A 432 -25.60 -5.15 -30.70
CA SER A 432 -25.42 -6.37 -29.93
C SER A 432 -25.91 -6.22 -28.48
N SER A 433 -25.66 -5.07 -27.86
CA SER A 433 -26.17 -4.77 -26.50
C SER A 433 -27.71 -4.75 -26.47
N ILE A 434 -28.35 -4.23 -27.53
CA ILE A 434 -29.82 -4.15 -27.65
C ILE A 434 -30.42 -5.54 -27.91
N GLU A 435 -29.79 -6.35 -28.76
CA GLU A 435 -30.23 -7.70 -29.08
C GLU A 435 -30.20 -8.61 -27.83
N ILE A 436 -29.13 -8.54 -27.03
CA ILE A 436 -29.00 -9.32 -25.79
C ILE A 436 -29.97 -8.80 -24.72
N ALA A 437 -30.09 -7.49 -24.55
CA ALA A 437 -30.98 -6.90 -23.54
C ALA A 437 -32.47 -7.23 -23.78
N THR A 438 -32.82 -7.56 -25.03
CA THR A 438 -34.17 -7.96 -25.42
C THR A 438 -34.36 -9.47 -25.53
N ASP A 439 -33.36 -10.27 -25.13
CA ASP A 439 -33.32 -11.73 -25.30
C ASP A 439 -33.53 -12.14 -26.76
N HIS A 440 -32.64 -11.66 -27.64
CA HIS A 440 -32.74 -11.80 -29.10
C HIS A 440 -34.11 -11.39 -29.66
N PHE A 441 -34.70 -10.32 -29.11
CA PHE A 441 -36.04 -9.84 -29.47
C PHE A 441 -37.15 -10.90 -29.27
N SER A 442 -37.04 -11.70 -28.21
CA SER A 442 -38.03 -12.69 -27.80
C SER A 442 -39.42 -12.07 -27.60
N ASP A 443 -40.48 -12.76 -28.07
CA ASP A 443 -41.87 -12.32 -27.93
C ASP A 443 -42.30 -12.20 -26.45
N ALA A 444 -41.64 -12.91 -25.52
CA ALA A 444 -41.87 -12.80 -24.09
C ALA A 444 -41.56 -11.40 -23.53
N ASN A 445 -40.67 -10.67 -24.22
CA ASN A 445 -40.24 -9.32 -23.84
C ASN A 445 -40.92 -8.23 -24.68
N LYS A 446 -41.84 -8.59 -25.58
CA LYS A 446 -42.52 -7.63 -26.46
C LYS A 446 -43.66 -6.92 -25.71
N LEU A 447 -43.55 -5.59 -25.61
CA LEU A 447 -44.58 -4.74 -24.99
C LEU A 447 -45.74 -4.41 -25.93
N GLY A 448 -45.47 -4.41 -27.24
CA GLY A 448 -46.49 -4.13 -28.26
C GLY A 448 -45.88 -3.90 -29.64
N HIS A 449 -46.73 -3.65 -30.63
CA HIS A 449 -46.31 -3.27 -31.97
C HIS A 449 -47.24 -2.20 -32.56
N GLY A 450 -46.67 -1.20 -33.26
CA GLY A 450 -47.42 -0.11 -33.90
C GLY A 450 -46.78 0.34 -35.22
N GLY A 451 -47.18 1.51 -35.72
CA GLY A 451 -46.70 2.07 -37.01
C GLY A 451 -45.20 2.40 -37.07
N PHE A 452 -44.49 2.31 -35.93
CA PHE A 452 -43.05 2.52 -35.80
C PHE A 452 -42.27 1.22 -35.50
N GLY A 453 -42.94 0.05 -35.55
CA GLY A 453 -42.32 -1.26 -35.29
C GLY A 453 -42.66 -1.86 -33.92
N PRO A 454 -42.08 -3.03 -33.60
CA PRO A 454 -42.24 -3.69 -32.31
C PRO A 454 -41.44 -2.99 -31.21
N VAL A 455 -42.03 -2.88 -30.03
CA VAL A 455 -41.42 -2.29 -28.83
C VAL A 455 -41.18 -3.42 -27.82
N TYR A 456 -39.96 -3.52 -27.31
CA TYR A 456 -39.54 -4.54 -26.36
C TYR A 456 -39.22 -3.92 -24.99
N LYS A 457 -39.61 -4.61 -23.92
CA LYS A 457 -39.14 -4.37 -22.55
C LYS A 457 -37.78 -5.04 -22.43
N PHE A 458 -36.81 -4.31 -21.92
CA PHE A 458 -35.57 -4.91 -21.42
C PHE A 458 -35.51 -4.67 -19.91
N PHE A 459 -34.93 -5.61 -19.17
CA PHE A 459 -34.50 -5.35 -17.81
C PHE A 459 -33.20 -4.54 -17.89
N GLY A 460 -33.05 -3.51 -17.06
CA GLY A 460 -31.79 -2.80 -16.94
C GLY A 460 -30.66 -3.81 -16.70
N ILE A 461 -29.49 -3.58 -17.32
CA ILE A 461 -28.32 -4.47 -17.31
C ILE A 461 -27.69 -4.61 -15.90
N GLU A 462 -28.33 -4.09 -14.86
CA GLU A 462 -27.87 -4.20 -13.48
C GLU A 462 -28.45 -5.49 -12.87
N ALA A 463 -27.57 -6.48 -12.60
CA ALA A 463 -27.82 -7.62 -11.70
C ALA A 463 -28.54 -8.89 -12.25
N SER A 464 -28.11 -9.49 -13.37
CA SER A 464 -28.46 -10.89 -13.68
C SER A 464 -27.45 -11.86 -13.03
N PRO A 465 -27.86 -13.01 -12.45
CA PRO A 465 -26.94 -14.01 -11.90
C PRO A 465 -26.18 -14.80 -12.98
N ILE A 466 -26.56 -14.68 -14.25
CA ILE A 466 -26.10 -15.57 -15.34
C ILE A 466 -25.09 -14.86 -16.26
N LEU A 467 -23.95 -15.49 -16.49
CA LEU A 467 -22.97 -15.13 -17.52
C LEU A 467 -22.98 -16.18 -18.64
N ASN A 468 -23.58 -15.80 -19.77
CA ASN A 468 -23.67 -16.65 -20.97
C ASN A 468 -22.34 -16.69 -21.75
N PRO A 469 -22.08 -17.76 -22.52
CA PRO A 469 -20.93 -17.82 -23.43
C PRO A 469 -20.86 -16.60 -24.36
N GLY A 470 -19.67 -16.03 -24.55
CA GLY A 470 -19.44 -14.83 -25.34
C GLY A 470 -19.81 -13.51 -24.65
N ARG A 471 -20.39 -13.54 -23.44
CA ARG A 471 -20.64 -12.34 -22.63
C ARG A 471 -19.36 -11.94 -21.92
N VAL A 472 -19.10 -10.63 -21.94
CA VAL A 472 -18.02 -9.98 -21.21
C VAL A 472 -18.62 -9.12 -20.11
N MET A 473 -18.20 -9.35 -18.88
CA MET A 473 -18.52 -8.51 -17.73
C MET A 473 -17.37 -7.52 -17.53
N ARG A 474 -17.67 -6.23 -17.61
CA ARG A 474 -16.73 -5.11 -17.47
C ARG A 474 -16.85 -4.47 -16.08
N LEU A 475 -16.01 -3.48 -15.79
CA LEU A 475 -15.92 -2.82 -14.48
C LEU A 475 -17.26 -2.35 -13.86
N ALA A 476 -18.18 -1.82 -14.67
CA ALA A 476 -19.47 -1.33 -14.19
C ALA A 476 -20.51 -2.45 -14.04
N ASP A 477 -20.23 -3.63 -14.60
CA ASP A 477 -21.15 -4.76 -14.57
C ASP A 477 -20.98 -5.55 -13.27
N HIS A 478 -22.05 -6.19 -12.83
CA HIS A 478 -22.03 -7.14 -11.72
C HIS A 478 -23.05 -8.25 -11.96
N LEU A 479 -22.79 -9.43 -11.39
CA LEU A 479 -23.81 -10.47 -11.24
C LEU A 479 -24.32 -10.43 -9.81
N GLU A 480 -25.60 -10.66 -9.62
CA GLU A 480 -26.21 -10.75 -8.30
C GLU A 480 -26.98 -12.06 -8.19
N SER A 481 -26.85 -12.74 -7.05
CA SER A 481 -27.59 -13.97 -6.77
C SER A 481 -29.10 -13.70 -6.74
N TRP A 482 -29.92 -14.72 -6.98
CA TRP A 482 -31.38 -14.60 -7.06
C TRP A 482 -32.00 -13.98 -5.80
N ASN A 483 -31.40 -14.22 -4.64
CA ASN A 483 -31.82 -13.65 -3.36
C ASN A 483 -31.21 -12.28 -3.01
N GLY A 484 -30.35 -11.71 -3.85
CA GLY A 484 -29.68 -10.42 -3.64
C GLY A 484 -28.56 -10.43 -2.58
N LYS A 485 -28.24 -11.58 -1.99
CA LYS A 485 -27.26 -11.66 -0.89
C LYS A 485 -25.81 -11.73 -1.36
N PHE A 486 -25.55 -12.16 -2.59
CA PHE A 486 -24.21 -12.26 -3.12
C PHE A 486 -24.08 -11.48 -4.42
N ARG A 487 -22.97 -10.77 -4.55
CA ARG A 487 -22.64 -9.99 -5.73
C ARG A 487 -21.26 -10.35 -6.25
N LEU A 488 -21.17 -10.78 -7.51
CA LEU A 488 -19.91 -10.91 -8.23
C LEU A 488 -19.60 -9.58 -8.92
N GLN A 489 -18.49 -8.93 -8.58
CA GLN A 489 -18.07 -7.66 -9.17
C GLN A 489 -16.56 -7.48 -9.14
N PHE A 490 -16.08 -6.42 -9.80
CA PHE A 490 -14.68 -6.03 -9.72
C PHE A 490 -14.45 -5.07 -8.56
N LEU A 491 -13.46 -5.38 -7.72
CA LEU A 491 -12.92 -4.45 -6.74
C LEU A 491 -11.57 -3.93 -7.19
N ARG A 492 -11.33 -2.66 -6.88
CA ARG A 492 -10.04 -2.01 -7.00
C ARG A 492 -9.33 -2.09 -5.66
N ASP A 493 -8.08 -2.52 -5.67
CA ASP A 493 -7.15 -2.19 -4.59
C ASP A 493 -6.65 -0.76 -4.83
N ASP A 494 -7.01 0.14 -3.94
CA ASP A 494 -6.68 1.57 -4.06
C ASP A 494 -5.17 1.84 -3.98
N LEU A 495 -4.39 0.95 -3.36
CA LEU A 495 -2.94 1.08 -3.18
C LEU A 495 -2.17 0.67 -4.42
N THR A 496 -2.63 -0.38 -5.09
CA THR A 496 -1.92 -1.00 -6.22
C THR A 496 -2.57 -0.75 -7.57
N ASN A 497 -3.80 -0.19 -7.57
CA ASN A 497 -4.67 -0.06 -8.74
C ASN A 497 -4.93 -1.41 -9.45
N LEU A 498 -4.79 -2.51 -8.72
CA LEU A 498 -5.07 -3.85 -9.20
C LEU A 498 -6.56 -4.16 -9.06
N GLY A 499 -7.07 -4.87 -10.05
CA GLY A 499 -8.43 -5.33 -10.14
C GLY A 499 -8.56 -6.79 -9.70
N TYR A 500 -9.55 -7.02 -8.86
CA TYR A 500 -9.89 -8.34 -8.37
C TYR A 500 -11.33 -8.67 -8.75
N LEU A 501 -11.54 -9.84 -9.34
CA LEU A 501 -12.88 -10.39 -9.47
C LEU A 501 -13.25 -11.03 -8.12
N VAL A 502 -14.29 -10.52 -7.49
CA VAL A 502 -14.68 -10.93 -6.14
C VAL A 502 -16.14 -11.29 -6.04
N ILE A 503 -16.47 -12.15 -5.08
CA ILE A 503 -17.84 -12.33 -4.59
C ILE A 503 -17.95 -11.62 -3.26
N GLN A 504 -18.93 -10.73 -3.13
CA GLN A 504 -19.25 -10.03 -1.88
C GLN A 504 -20.58 -10.50 -1.32
N TYR A 505 -20.63 -10.69 -0.02
CA TYR A 505 -21.86 -10.87 0.74
C TYR A 505 -22.44 -9.51 1.12
N MET A 506 -23.67 -9.27 0.68
CA MET A 506 -24.45 -8.05 0.89
C MET A 506 -25.26 -8.17 2.18
N GLY A 507 -24.59 -8.08 3.33
CA GLY A 507 -25.22 -8.11 4.64
C GLY A 507 -25.99 -6.82 4.96
N SER A 508 -26.92 -6.87 5.92
CA SER A 508 -27.75 -5.72 6.29
C SER A 508 -26.96 -4.55 6.89
N ASN A 509 -25.80 -4.82 7.50
CA ASN A 509 -25.01 -3.84 8.24
C ASN A 509 -23.59 -3.64 7.67
N ALA A 510 -23.10 -4.56 6.83
CA ALA A 510 -21.77 -4.50 6.24
C ALA A 510 -21.70 -5.35 4.97
N VAL A 511 -20.89 -4.89 4.01
CA VAL A 511 -20.51 -5.66 2.82
C VAL A 511 -19.20 -6.37 3.13
N SER A 512 -19.11 -7.67 2.85
CA SER A 512 -17.90 -8.46 3.12
C SER A 512 -17.50 -9.23 1.87
N THR A 513 -16.24 -9.15 1.47
CA THR A 513 -15.70 -9.99 0.39
C THR A 513 -15.50 -11.40 0.92
N VAL A 514 -16.07 -12.39 0.24
CA VAL A 514 -16.09 -13.80 0.67
C VAL A 514 -15.31 -14.73 -0.27
N TRP A 515 -14.97 -14.26 -1.47
CA TRP A 515 -14.17 -15.02 -2.44
C TRP A 515 -13.47 -14.08 -3.43
N VAL A 516 -12.29 -14.48 -3.91
CA VAL A 516 -11.47 -13.73 -4.87
C VAL A 516 -10.90 -14.68 -5.93
N ALA A 517 -11.15 -14.41 -7.21
CA ALA A 517 -10.76 -15.29 -8.31
C ALA A 517 -9.25 -15.30 -8.59
N ASN A 518 -8.69 -14.10 -8.63
CA ASN A 518 -7.32 -13.83 -9.09
C ASN A 518 -6.45 -13.32 -7.93
N GLN A 519 -6.60 -13.95 -6.76
CA GLN A 519 -5.90 -13.57 -5.52
C GLN A 519 -4.36 -13.58 -5.64
N PHE A 520 -3.82 -14.51 -6.43
CA PHE A 520 -2.38 -14.68 -6.60
C PHE A 520 -1.85 -14.07 -7.91
N ASP A 521 -2.74 -13.66 -8.81
CA ASP A 521 -2.40 -13.06 -10.10
C ASP A 521 -3.35 -11.87 -10.42
N PRO A 522 -3.26 -10.79 -9.61
CA PRO A 522 -4.10 -9.61 -9.79
C PRO A 522 -3.93 -8.97 -11.16
N GLN A 523 -5.04 -8.52 -11.74
CA GLN A 523 -5.06 -7.91 -13.08
C GLN A 523 -5.10 -6.37 -12.99
N SER A 524 -4.86 -5.64 -14.08
CA SER A 524 -4.97 -4.16 -14.07
C SER A 524 -6.42 -3.72 -13.93
N TYR A 525 -6.79 -2.93 -12.91
CA TYR A 525 -8.18 -2.54 -12.69
C TYR A 525 -8.77 -1.74 -13.87
N LEU A 526 -8.00 -0.87 -14.52
CA LEU A 526 -8.51 0.07 -15.54
C LEU A 526 -9.15 -0.60 -16.77
N SER A 527 -8.85 -1.87 -17.00
CA SER A 527 -9.23 -2.61 -18.20
C SER A 527 -9.59 -4.06 -17.90
N ILE A 528 -9.77 -4.42 -16.62
CA ILE A 528 -10.16 -5.76 -16.22
C ILE A 528 -11.57 -6.10 -16.72
N PHE A 529 -11.72 -7.31 -17.23
CA PHE A 529 -13.01 -7.87 -17.55
C PHE A 529 -13.02 -9.39 -17.35
N LEU A 530 -14.21 -9.94 -17.11
CA LEU A 530 -14.44 -11.37 -17.04
C LEU A 530 -15.07 -11.78 -18.35
N ASN A 531 -14.41 -12.66 -19.07
CA ASN A 531 -14.84 -13.15 -20.36
C ASN A 531 -15.12 -14.65 -20.27
N PHE A 532 -16.31 -15.05 -20.70
CA PHE A 532 -16.53 -16.44 -21.06
C PHE A 532 -16.21 -16.61 -22.55
N THR A 533 -14.98 -17.03 -22.83
CA THR A 533 -14.43 -17.09 -24.18
C THR A 533 -15.22 -18.06 -25.05
N LEU A 534 -15.21 -17.80 -26.37
CA LEU A 534 -15.78 -18.71 -27.35
C LEU A 534 -15.08 -20.08 -27.35
N ASP A 535 -13.86 -20.17 -26.83
CA ASP A 535 -13.15 -21.44 -26.70
C ASP A 535 -13.53 -22.25 -25.46
N GLY A 536 -14.53 -21.80 -24.67
CA GLY A 536 -15.08 -22.56 -23.55
C GLY A 536 -14.37 -22.33 -22.20
N TYR A 537 -13.71 -21.17 -22.03
CA TYR A 537 -12.97 -20.84 -20.81
C TYR A 537 -13.46 -19.54 -20.16
N LEU A 538 -13.58 -19.56 -18.84
CA LEU A 538 -13.76 -18.40 -17.99
C LEU A 538 -12.40 -17.78 -17.69
N VAL A 539 -12.26 -16.52 -18.10
CA VAL A 539 -10.98 -15.83 -18.07
C VAL A 539 -11.17 -14.43 -17.50
N VAL A 540 -10.36 -14.08 -16.50
CA VAL A 540 -10.23 -12.70 -16.01
C VAL A 540 -9.04 -12.08 -16.76
N ASP A 541 -9.31 -11.14 -17.65
CA ASP A 541 -8.34 -10.58 -18.59
C ASP A 541 -8.18 -9.08 -18.34
N ASP A 542 -6.96 -8.57 -18.48
CA ASP A 542 -6.66 -7.14 -18.30
C ASP A 542 -6.70 -6.32 -19.60
N GLY A 543 -7.07 -6.91 -20.72
CA GLY A 543 -7.14 -6.25 -22.03
C GLY A 543 -5.78 -5.91 -22.64
N TYR A 544 -4.67 -6.18 -21.95
CA TYR A 544 -3.30 -5.95 -22.42
C TYR A 544 -2.55 -7.25 -22.75
N GLY A 545 -3.27 -8.37 -22.78
CA GLY A 545 -2.74 -9.68 -23.14
C GLY A 545 -2.30 -10.54 -21.96
N THR A 546 -2.60 -10.12 -20.73
CA THR A 546 -2.46 -10.97 -19.54
C THR A 546 -3.82 -11.40 -19.01
N PHE A 547 -3.92 -12.65 -18.58
CA PHE A 547 -5.19 -13.22 -18.13
C PHE A 547 -5.03 -14.38 -17.15
N VAL A 548 -6.03 -14.54 -16.29
CA VAL A 548 -6.17 -15.66 -15.35
C VAL A 548 -7.32 -16.54 -15.82
N GLN A 549 -6.99 -17.77 -16.22
CA GLN A 549 -7.98 -18.79 -16.54
C GLN A 549 -8.47 -19.46 -15.26
N LEU A 550 -9.80 -19.50 -15.07
CA LEU A 550 -10.42 -20.06 -13.86
C LEU A 550 -10.64 -21.57 -13.98
N ASN A 551 -11.25 -22.04 -15.07
CA ASN A 551 -11.55 -23.45 -15.30
C ASN A 551 -10.45 -24.14 -16.11
N SER A 552 -10.08 -25.35 -15.71
CA SER A 552 -9.12 -26.19 -16.46
C SER A 552 -9.81 -27.03 -17.55
N GLU A 553 -11.01 -27.52 -17.29
CA GLU A 553 -11.81 -28.28 -18.25
C GLU A 553 -12.56 -27.35 -19.21
N LYS A 554 -12.48 -27.62 -20.51
CA LYS A 554 -13.15 -26.84 -21.56
C LYS A 554 -14.66 -27.08 -21.54
N ALA A 555 -15.45 -26.00 -21.49
CA ALA A 555 -16.90 -26.09 -21.63
C ALA A 555 -17.35 -26.13 -23.11
N GLY A 556 -18.40 -26.90 -23.41
CA GLY A 556 -19.06 -26.84 -24.72
C GLY A 556 -19.81 -25.53 -24.94
N MET A 557 -20.07 -25.17 -26.21
CA MET A 557 -20.80 -23.94 -26.59
C MET A 557 -22.30 -24.19 -26.84
N GLY A 558 -22.86 -25.27 -26.29
CA GLY A 558 -24.27 -25.61 -26.46
C GLY A 558 -25.21 -24.71 -25.64
N SER A 559 -26.51 -24.78 -25.90
CA SER A 559 -27.57 -24.11 -25.10
C SER A 559 -27.58 -24.52 -23.63
N ASP A 560 -26.96 -25.65 -23.31
CA ASP A 560 -26.98 -26.26 -21.99
C ASP A 560 -25.79 -25.79 -21.12
N THR A 561 -24.93 -24.93 -21.65
CA THR A 561 -23.78 -24.37 -20.92
C THR A 561 -24.14 -23.03 -20.30
N SER A 562 -24.00 -22.92 -18.98
CA SER A 562 -24.27 -21.68 -18.25
C SER A 562 -23.28 -21.46 -17.12
N THR A 563 -22.96 -20.19 -16.86
CA THR A 563 -22.20 -19.79 -15.67
C THR A 563 -23.12 -18.98 -14.77
N THR A 564 -23.26 -19.37 -13.52
CA THR A 564 -24.25 -18.78 -12.61
C THR A 564 -23.67 -18.50 -11.23
N LEU A 565 -24.02 -17.35 -10.65
CA LEU A 565 -23.80 -17.07 -9.24
C LEU A 565 -25.04 -17.53 -8.46
N ASP A 566 -24.88 -18.55 -7.60
CA ASP A 566 -25.98 -19.09 -6.82
C ASP A 566 -26.16 -18.39 -5.46
N ASP A 567 -27.27 -18.71 -4.80
CA ASP A 567 -27.68 -18.13 -3.52
C ASP A 567 -26.82 -18.55 -2.32
N SER A 568 -25.87 -19.47 -2.53
CA SER A 568 -24.87 -19.86 -1.52
C SER A 568 -23.56 -19.06 -1.64
N GLY A 569 -23.45 -18.20 -2.66
CA GLY A 569 -22.23 -17.47 -2.97
C GLY A 569 -21.23 -18.30 -3.79
N ASN A 570 -21.69 -19.38 -4.42
CA ASN A 570 -20.87 -20.21 -5.29
C ASN A 570 -21.09 -19.78 -6.75
N PHE A 571 -19.99 -19.54 -7.46
CA PHE A 571 -20.00 -19.18 -8.88
C PHE A 571 -19.64 -20.43 -9.68
N VAL A 572 -20.59 -20.93 -10.47
CA VAL A 572 -20.55 -22.28 -11.02
C VAL A 572 -20.67 -22.25 -12.54
N LEU A 573 -19.74 -22.92 -13.21
CA LEU A 573 -19.80 -23.26 -14.62
C LEU A 573 -20.37 -24.67 -14.80
N ARG A 574 -21.50 -24.77 -15.50
CA ARG A 574 -22.21 -26.02 -15.76
C ARG A 574 -22.37 -26.29 -17.24
N GLU A 575 -22.41 -27.58 -17.56
CA GLU A 575 -22.80 -28.11 -18.86
C GLU A 575 -23.89 -29.15 -18.59
N GLY A 576 -25.16 -28.76 -18.78
CA GLY A 576 -26.32 -29.50 -18.27
C GLY A 576 -26.29 -29.65 -16.75
N GLU A 577 -26.43 -30.87 -16.26
CA GLU A 577 -26.34 -31.21 -14.82
C GLU A 577 -24.90 -31.31 -14.30
N ARG A 578 -23.90 -31.32 -15.20
CA ARG A 578 -22.50 -31.53 -14.83
C ARG A 578 -21.84 -30.21 -14.44
N ILE A 579 -21.23 -30.18 -13.26
CA ILE A 579 -20.37 -29.06 -12.83
C ILE A 579 -18.99 -29.26 -13.44
N LEU A 580 -18.54 -28.28 -14.24
CA LEU A 580 -17.21 -28.28 -14.85
C LEU A 580 -16.19 -27.55 -13.97
N TRP A 581 -16.65 -26.48 -13.32
CA TRP A 581 -15.84 -25.67 -12.42
C TRP A 581 -16.74 -24.90 -11.45
N GLN A 582 -16.25 -24.64 -10.24
CA GLN A 582 -16.96 -23.83 -9.25
C GLN A 582 -16.01 -23.12 -8.29
N SER A 583 -16.39 -21.92 -7.84
CA SER A 583 -15.56 -21.13 -6.92
C SER A 583 -15.36 -21.79 -5.55
N SER A 584 -16.32 -22.59 -5.09
CA SER A 584 -16.27 -23.29 -3.80
C SER A 584 -15.17 -24.35 -3.69
N ASP A 585 -14.60 -24.79 -4.82
CA ASP A 585 -13.43 -25.69 -4.84
C ASP A 585 -12.10 -24.93 -4.72
N HIS A 586 -12.15 -23.59 -4.72
CA HIS A 586 -11.01 -22.67 -4.64
C HIS A 586 -11.21 -21.65 -3.52
N PRO A 587 -11.26 -22.07 -2.24
CA PRO A 587 -11.59 -21.17 -1.15
C PRO A 587 -10.48 -20.13 -0.87
N THR A 588 -10.88 -18.93 -0.44
CA THR A 588 -9.96 -17.85 -0.04
C THR A 588 -9.88 -17.75 1.49
N ASP A 589 -10.21 -16.64 2.11
CA ASP A 589 -10.17 -16.41 3.56
C ASP A 589 -11.48 -16.79 4.28
N THR A 590 -12.59 -16.86 3.55
CA THR A 590 -13.93 -17.10 4.12
C THR A 590 -14.42 -18.52 3.85
N TRP A 591 -14.99 -19.17 4.87
CA TRP A 591 -15.60 -20.50 4.75
C TRP A 591 -17.12 -20.40 4.61
N LEU A 592 -17.63 -20.49 3.38
CA LEU A 592 -19.07 -20.46 3.10
C LEU A 592 -19.73 -21.85 3.28
N PRO A 593 -21.04 -21.92 3.58
CA PRO A 593 -21.77 -23.18 3.63
C PRO A 593 -21.64 -23.97 2.32
N GLY A 594 -21.26 -25.24 2.42
CA GLY A 594 -21.08 -26.13 1.26
C GLY A 594 -19.64 -26.23 0.73
N MET A 595 -18.76 -25.29 1.10
CA MET A 595 -17.32 -25.40 0.82
C MET A 595 -16.68 -26.51 1.63
N LYS A 596 -15.69 -27.17 1.02
CA LYS A 596 -14.96 -28.28 1.62
C LYS A 596 -13.52 -27.84 1.96
N LEU A 597 -12.97 -28.40 3.02
CA LEU A 597 -11.58 -28.20 3.43
C LEU A 597 -10.96 -29.57 3.71
N GLY A 598 -9.75 -29.80 3.19
CA GLY A 598 -9.08 -31.10 3.31
C GLY A 598 -8.36 -31.53 2.05
N LEU A 599 -8.24 -32.84 1.87
CA LEU A 599 -7.48 -33.44 0.77
C LEU A 599 -8.42 -34.26 -0.13
N PHE A 600 -8.48 -33.87 -1.40
CA PHE A 600 -9.42 -34.39 -2.39
C PHE A 600 -8.68 -35.01 -3.58
N GLY A 601 -9.38 -35.78 -4.41
CA GLY A 601 -8.79 -36.34 -5.64
C GLY A 601 -7.78 -37.48 -5.43
N LEU A 602 -7.80 -38.14 -4.26
CA LEU A 602 -6.88 -39.25 -3.92
C LEU A 602 -6.80 -40.36 -4.98
N LYS A 603 -7.90 -40.63 -5.70
CA LYS A 603 -7.97 -41.66 -6.76
C LYS A 603 -7.42 -41.21 -8.12
N LEU A 604 -7.20 -39.91 -8.32
CA LEU A 604 -6.74 -39.32 -9.59
C LEU A 604 -5.21 -39.13 -9.66
N GLY A 605 -4.46 -39.59 -8.66
CA GLY A 605 -2.99 -39.53 -8.64
C GLY A 605 -2.40 -38.14 -8.33
N GLN A 606 -3.23 -37.10 -8.21
CA GLN A 606 -2.83 -35.76 -7.77
C GLN A 606 -3.76 -35.28 -6.65
N PRO A 607 -3.36 -35.43 -5.38
CA PRO A 607 -4.19 -34.99 -4.27
C PRO A 607 -4.23 -33.45 -4.20
N GLN A 608 -5.43 -32.88 -4.30
CA GLN A 608 -5.65 -31.45 -4.14
C GLN A 608 -5.89 -31.12 -2.67
N LYS A 609 -5.09 -30.20 -2.11
CA LYS A 609 -5.26 -29.69 -0.75
C LYS A 609 -6.03 -28.37 -0.82
N GLN A 610 -7.14 -28.28 -0.08
CA GLN A 610 -7.92 -27.06 0.07
C GLN A 610 -7.67 -26.45 1.46
N PHE A 611 -7.26 -25.19 1.47
CA PHE A 611 -6.97 -24.38 2.65
C PHE A 611 -7.69 -23.04 2.54
N LEU A 612 -8.09 -22.46 3.67
CA LEU A 612 -8.35 -21.03 3.71
C LEU A 612 -7.03 -20.28 3.82
N THR A 613 -6.92 -19.13 3.17
CA THR A 613 -5.75 -18.25 3.23
C THR A 613 -6.20 -16.88 3.69
N SER A 614 -5.65 -16.41 4.81
CA SER A 614 -5.86 -15.04 5.33
C SER A 614 -5.54 -14.00 4.27
N TRP A 615 -6.02 -12.76 4.44
CA TRP A 615 -5.53 -11.64 3.62
C TRP A 615 -4.21 -11.09 4.16
N MET A 616 -3.43 -10.47 3.27
CA MET A 616 -2.19 -9.80 3.66
C MET A 616 -2.44 -8.55 4.51
N SER A 617 -3.57 -7.87 4.26
CA SER A 617 -4.14 -6.82 5.11
C SER A 617 -5.65 -6.70 4.81
N PRO A 618 -6.43 -5.94 5.62
CA PRO A 618 -7.84 -5.67 5.34
C PRO A 618 -8.14 -5.00 3.98
N GLN A 619 -7.10 -4.50 3.29
CA GLN A 619 -7.22 -3.72 2.05
C GLN A 619 -6.49 -4.36 0.87
N VAL A 620 -5.63 -5.34 1.14
CA VAL A 620 -4.89 -6.07 0.12
C VAL A 620 -5.43 -7.50 0.10
N THR A 621 -6.19 -7.81 -0.93
CA THR A 621 -6.86 -9.11 -1.15
C THR A 621 -5.88 -10.25 -1.49
N ASN A 622 -4.58 -9.96 -1.62
CA ASN A 622 -3.53 -10.99 -1.79
C ASN A 622 -3.48 -11.96 -0.60
N GLY A 623 -3.03 -13.19 -0.87
CA GLY A 623 -2.83 -14.21 0.15
C GLY A 623 -1.85 -13.78 1.24
N GLY A 624 -2.31 -13.84 2.49
CA GLY A 624 -1.58 -13.49 3.70
C GLY A 624 -0.76 -14.65 4.26
N LEU A 625 -0.16 -14.41 5.44
CA LEU A 625 0.80 -15.33 6.05
C LEU A 625 0.16 -16.54 6.73
N PHE A 626 -1.13 -16.49 7.02
CA PHE A 626 -1.83 -17.55 7.74
C PHE A 626 -2.70 -18.38 6.79
N THR A 627 -2.64 -19.69 6.95
CA THR A 627 -3.54 -20.64 6.27
C THR A 627 -4.25 -21.50 7.30
N LEU A 628 -5.52 -21.83 7.05
CA LEU A 628 -6.32 -22.73 7.87
C LEU A 628 -6.70 -23.96 7.05
N GLY A 629 -6.55 -25.14 7.63
CA GLY A 629 -7.00 -26.38 7.00
C GLY A 629 -6.94 -27.55 7.95
N LEU A 630 -7.21 -28.75 7.42
CA LEU A 630 -7.25 -29.97 8.20
C LEU A 630 -5.86 -30.61 8.26
N ASP A 631 -5.40 -30.99 9.46
CA ASP A 631 -4.19 -31.79 9.64
C ASP A 631 -4.45 -33.25 9.21
N LEU A 632 -3.72 -33.64 8.17
CA LEU A 632 -3.86 -34.92 7.48
C LEU A 632 -3.00 -36.03 8.12
N ASN A 633 -2.09 -35.67 9.05
CA ASN A 633 -1.17 -36.59 9.70
C ASN A 633 -1.75 -37.18 11.01
N ASN A 634 -2.98 -37.72 10.94
CA ASN A 634 -3.67 -38.50 11.99
C ASN A 634 -4.49 -37.78 13.09
N THR A 635 -4.65 -36.45 13.10
CA THR A 635 -5.28 -35.79 14.26
C THR A 635 -6.74 -35.34 14.07
N LYS A 636 -7.28 -35.33 12.84
CA LYS A 636 -8.63 -34.74 12.56
C LYS A 636 -8.79 -33.38 13.25
N GLN A 637 -7.74 -32.56 13.22
CA GLN A 637 -7.68 -31.22 13.82
C GLN A 637 -7.67 -30.17 12.73
N LEU A 638 -8.31 -29.04 12.98
CA LEU A 638 -8.04 -27.83 12.23
C LEU A 638 -6.72 -27.21 12.71
N VAL A 639 -5.90 -26.77 11.78
CA VAL A 639 -4.60 -26.18 12.05
C VAL A 639 -4.50 -24.87 11.31
N VAL A 640 -4.06 -23.84 12.04
CA VAL A 640 -3.62 -22.58 11.46
C VAL A 640 -2.12 -22.65 11.34
N TRP A 641 -1.60 -22.55 10.12
CA TRP A 641 -0.19 -22.38 9.85
C TRP A 641 0.12 -20.89 9.68
N LYS A 642 1.30 -20.46 10.14
CA LYS A 642 1.92 -19.21 9.74
C LYS A 642 3.10 -19.58 8.84
N ARG A 643 2.92 -19.42 7.52
CA ARG A 643 3.80 -20.02 6.49
C ARG A 643 3.82 -21.55 6.64
N GLU A 644 4.94 -22.13 7.08
CA GLU A 644 5.13 -23.57 7.25
C GLU A 644 5.05 -24.00 8.73
N GLU A 645 5.04 -23.04 9.66
CA GLU A 645 5.00 -23.33 11.10
C GLU A 645 3.57 -23.39 11.62
N ILE A 646 3.33 -24.29 12.57
CA ILE A 646 2.03 -24.41 13.22
C ILE A 646 1.87 -23.27 14.20
N TYR A 647 0.94 -22.37 13.91
CA TYR A 647 0.58 -21.25 14.76
C TYR A 647 -0.43 -21.66 15.84
N TRP A 648 -1.41 -22.48 15.45
CA TRP A 648 -2.48 -22.95 16.33
C TRP A 648 -3.05 -24.28 15.86
N ARG A 649 -3.55 -25.09 16.80
CA ARG A 649 -4.29 -26.34 16.53
C ARG A 649 -5.60 -26.36 17.31
N SER A 650 -6.66 -26.86 16.70
CA SER A 650 -7.91 -27.18 17.39
C SER A 650 -7.77 -28.43 18.25
N GLU A 651 -8.78 -28.71 19.07
CA GLU A 651 -8.95 -30.05 19.64
C GLU A 651 -9.27 -31.07 18.54
N THR A 652 -9.16 -32.36 18.87
CA THR A 652 -9.52 -33.43 17.95
C THR A 652 -11.04 -33.43 17.70
N TRP A 653 -11.43 -33.73 16.46
CA TRP A 653 -12.85 -33.86 16.11
C TRP A 653 -13.53 -34.95 16.95
N ASN A 654 -14.57 -34.58 17.71
CA ASN A 654 -15.27 -35.49 18.63
C ASN A 654 -16.44 -36.27 17.98
N GLY A 655 -16.64 -36.12 16.66
CA GLY A 655 -17.75 -36.73 15.92
C GLY A 655 -18.88 -35.75 15.57
N GLN A 656 -19.03 -34.66 16.32
CA GLN A 656 -20.04 -33.62 16.08
C GLN A 656 -19.46 -32.22 15.91
N ASN A 657 -18.40 -31.89 16.66
CA ASN A 657 -17.72 -30.60 16.59
C ASN A 657 -16.28 -30.65 17.13
N PHE A 658 -15.62 -29.50 17.06
CA PHE A 658 -14.48 -29.17 17.90
C PHE A 658 -15.00 -28.56 19.20
N SER A 659 -14.52 -28.98 20.37
CA SER A 659 -15.07 -28.55 21.67
C SER A 659 -15.07 -27.03 21.85
N SER A 660 -14.07 -26.34 21.30
CA SER A 660 -13.98 -24.87 21.29
C SER A 660 -14.99 -24.16 20.37
N PHE A 661 -15.64 -24.88 19.44
CA PHE A 661 -16.59 -24.33 18.45
C PHE A 661 -18.07 -24.44 18.86
N LEU A 662 -18.36 -24.97 20.05
CA LEU A 662 -19.73 -25.18 20.55
C LEU A 662 -20.57 -23.89 20.63
N GLY A 663 -19.95 -22.75 20.95
CA GLY A 663 -20.62 -21.45 20.94
C GLY A 663 -20.92 -20.96 19.51
N ILE A 664 -19.91 -21.05 18.64
CA ILE A 664 -19.94 -20.57 17.25
C ILE A 664 -21.02 -21.30 16.43
N GLN A 665 -21.19 -22.61 16.57
CA GLN A 665 -22.20 -23.36 15.82
C GLN A 665 -23.65 -23.03 16.22
N LYS A 666 -23.89 -22.67 17.50
CA LYS A 666 -25.22 -22.25 17.96
C LYS A 666 -25.65 -20.93 17.34
N ASP A 667 -24.70 -20.02 17.12
CA ASP A 667 -24.97 -18.69 16.58
C ASP A 667 -25.13 -18.69 15.05
N ILE A 668 -24.43 -19.57 14.33
CA ILE A 668 -24.44 -19.60 12.85
C ILE A 668 -25.54 -20.52 12.28
N GLY A 669 -26.05 -21.49 13.06
CA GLY A 669 -27.13 -22.37 12.62
C GLY A 669 -26.74 -23.44 11.57
N TYR A 670 -25.44 -23.60 11.29
CA TYR A 670 -24.89 -24.63 10.40
C TYR A 670 -24.01 -25.62 11.18
N ASN A 671 -24.07 -26.91 10.81
CA ASN A 671 -23.27 -27.96 11.42
C ASN A 671 -22.11 -28.38 10.51
N LEU A 672 -20.92 -28.49 11.08
CA LEU A 672 -19.76 -29.06 10.40
C LEU A 672 -19.93 -30.57 10.25
N ARG A 673 -19.48 -31.13 9.12
CA ARG A 673 -19.47 -32.58 8.86
C ARG A 673 -18.08 -33.00 8.42
N LEU A 674 -17.55 -34.06 9.03
CA LEU A 674 -16.31 -34.68 8.61
C LEU A 674 -16.64 -35.92 7.76
N GLU A 675 -16.29 -35.90 6.48
CA GLU A 675 -16.45 -37.02 5.56
C GLU A 675 -15.09 -37.68 5.30
N SER A 676 -15.01 -39.01 5.40
CA SER A 676 -13.85 -39.79 5.00
C SER A 676 -14.26 -40.85 3.99
N SER A 677 -13.77 -40.75 2.75
CA SER A 677 -14.13 -41.69 1.67
C SER A 677 -13.14 -42.85 1.49
N VAL A 678 -12.17 -43.04 2.39
CA VAL A 678 -11.22 -44.16 2.33
C VAL A 678 -11.85 -45.36 3.03
N ARG A 679 -12.30 -46.35 2.25
CA ARG A 679 -12.64 -47.67 2.78
C ARG A 679 -11.33 -48.32 3.27
N HIS A 680 -11.38 -48.95 4.43
CA HIS A 680 -10.25 -49.67 5.07
C HIS A 680 -9.64 -50.81 4.23
N GLU A 681 -10.19 -51.10 3.04
CA GLU A 681 -9.73 -52.19 2.17
C GLU A 681 -8.69 -51.73 1.13
N ASP A 682 -8.40 -50.43 1.02
CA ASP A 682 -7.49 -49.87 -0.01
C ASP A 682 -6.23 -49.18 0.58
N ILE A 683 -5.77 -49.55 1.80
CA ILE A 683 -4.46 -49.13 2.35
C ILE A 683 -3.43 -50.24 2.16
#